data_AF-A0A7X3WKI2-F1
#
_entry.id   AF-A0A7X3WKI2-F1
#
_cell.length_a   1.000
_cell.length_b   1.000
_cell.length_c   1.000
_cell.angle_alpha   90.00
_cell.angle_beta   90.00
_cell.angle_gamma   90.00
#
_symmetry.space_group_name_H-M   'P 1'
#
loop_
_entity.id
_entity.type
_entity.pdbx_description
1 polymer ?
#
loop_
_entity_poly.entity_id
_entity_poly.type
_entity_poly.pdbx_seq_one_letter_code
_entity_poly.pdbx_strand_id
1 'polypeptide(L)'
;VDEAPRGLTVYGQEKDNATYALARMNMILHDNPTAEIWHDNTLSAPYFKGDDNRLKRFDFAVANPPFSDKAWMTGFKPDEDEYNRFEHGIPPAKNGDYAFLLHFIASLKSTGKGAIILPHGVLFRGNKEADIRRKLIEHGYIKGIIGLPANLFYGTGIPACILVIDKENVKHRTGIFMIDASKGFLKDGNKNRLRAQDIHRIVSVFNNQTEIDGYSRMVPTYEISDTANDYNLNIPRYIDNSEPEDLHDLDAHLNGGIPDTDIDALKPYWDQFPTLRQELFAANGRPGYSDPQVDAQQVKQLILSHNEFTDYQQRITAVYERWQNTHAPLLNGIDDSTKPRDIIDALSENLLTQFDDVPLLDPYDVYQKLMDYWEDVMQDDVYLITTDGWVKASQPRDIIQEKNLKETPDLTIKKKKYKMDLIPPSLIVARYFADEQTEIDALQTVLESADMALAEYIEEHTGEEGLLSEVVNDSGNVTKTSVNARIKELTPNLMTRNETQDNDEEQEALEQCLSLIDAKAKADKTVKDAQLALDEQVLARYGTLTKVEIKQLVIDDKWFATIQTAVTDEVQRLTQKLTERVKELEERYVQPLPELERKVAVYSTRVREHLKKIDAIGHNKFTGESLLTGKTRLPGFSGEWETMKLGEVADCLDNVRIPLNETQRANMQGPYPYCGANGVLDYVNDYVLDDDVILIAEDGGYFDEFLTRPIAYRMSGKIWVNNHAHVLKAKPDYDQGFLYYSLVHKNIMPYLSGGTRAKLNKFEMFKIEINVPDDIGEQRAIAAVLSDMDAEIIALEQHRDKTIAIKQGMMQQLLTGKVRLSESRICTDNTD
;
A
#
# COMPACT_ATOMS: atom_id res chain seq x y z
N VAL A 1 -14.83 14.17 29.30
CA VAL A 1 -15.67 14.49 30.49
C VAL A 1 -16.57 13.32 30.82
N ASP A 2 -16.91 12.53 29.81
CA ASP A 2 -17.84 11.42 29.81
C ASP A 2 -17.35 10.20 30.62
N GLU A 3 -16.04 10.08 30.84
CA GLU A 3 -15.43 9.11 31.77
C GLU A 3 -15.70 9.38 33.25
N ALA A 4 -16.23 10.56 33.60
CA ALA A 4 -16.48 10.91 34.99
C ALA A 4 -17.95 10.63 35.34
N PRO A 5 -18.27 9.54 36.06
CA PRO A 5 -19.65 9.14 36.36
C PRO A 5 -20.42 10.15 37.24
N ARG A 6 -19.75 11.19 37.75
CA ARG A 6 -20.33 12.27 38.57
C ARG A 6 -20.17 13.66 37.93
N GLY A 7 -19.80 13.72 36.66
CA GLY A 7 -19.43 14.95 35.97
C GLY A 7 -18.09 15.52 36.43
N LEU A 8 -17.60 16.55 35.72
CA LEU A 8 -16.37 17.28 36.06
C LEU A 8 -16.65 18.78 36.08
N THR A 9 -16.12 19.48 37.07
CA THR A 9 -16.00 20.94 37.00
C THR A 9 -14.73 21.28 36.23
N VAL A 10 -14.89 21.93 35.08
CA VAL A 10 -13.78 22.25 34.17
C VAL A 10 -13.30 23.67 34.41
N TYR A 11 -11.99 23.82 34.56
CA TYR A 11 -11.29 25.10 34.70
C TYR A 11 -10.20 25.19 33.64
N GLY A 12 -10.06 26.34 32.98
CA GLY A 12 -9.04 26.56 31.96
C GLY A 12 -8.59 28.01 31.89
N GLN A 13 -7.36 28.24 31.46
CA GLN A 13 -6.82 29.59 31.27
C GLN A 13 -6.07 29.66 29.93
N GLU A 14 -6.47 30.59 29.08
CA GLU A 14 -5.94 30.80 27.73
C GLU A 14 -5.52 32.26 27.56
N LYS A 15 -4.35 32.48 26.96
CA LYS A 15 -3.77 33.81 26.77
C LYS A 15 -4.30 34.49 25.51
N ASP A 16 -4.52 33.74 24.43
CA ASP A 16 -4.98 34.28 23.16
C ASP A 16 -6.50 34.50 23.16
N ASN A 17 -6.93 35.71 22.83
CA ASN A 17 -8.34 36.10 22.92
C ASN A 17 -9.24 35.32 21.93
N ALA A 18 -8.75 35.03 20.73
CA ALA A 18 -9.53 34.29 19.73
C ALA A 18 -9.70 32.82 20.16
N THR A 19 -8.61 32.20 20.61
CA THR A 19 -8.58 30.82 21.11
C THR A 19 -9.43 30.68 22.37
N TYR A 20 -9.37 31.64 23.29
CA TYR A 20 -10.23 31.71 24.46
C TYR A 20 -11.73 31.70 24.08
N ALA A 21 -12.13 32.53 23.12
CA ALA A 21 -13.51 32.60 22.67
C ALA A 21 -13.96 31.27 22.04
N LEU A 22 -13.11 30.67 21.20
CA LEU A 22 -13.36 29.36 20.60
C LEU A 22 -13.47 28.25 21.65
N ALA A 23 -12.59 28.23 22.66
CA ALA A 23 -12.63 27.26 23.74
C ALA A 23 -13.96 27.32 24.51
N ARG A 24 -14.46 28.54 24.79
CA ARG A 24 -15.78 28.71 25.43
C ARG A 24 -16.94 28.22 24.57
N MET A 25 -16.93 28.50 23.26
CA MET A 25 -17.92 27.97 22.34
C MET A 25 -17.86 26.44 22.28
N ASN A 26 -16.66 25.87 22.25
CA ASN A 26 -16.45 24.43 22.20
C ASN A 26 -17.04 23.72 23.42
N MET A 27 -16.85 24.26 24.63
CA MET A 27 -17.44 23.71 25.85
C MET A 27 -18.98 23.72 25.82
N ILE A 28 -19.59 24.79 25.28
CA ILE A 28 -21.05 24.89 25.15
C ILE A 28 -21.59 23.85 24.16
N LEU A 29 -20.93 23.66 23.01
CA LEU A 29 -21.35 22.70 21.99
C LEU A 29 -21.24 21.24 22.47
N HIS A 30 -20.37 20.97 23.44
CA HIS A 30 -20.19 19.65 24.05
C HIS A 30 -20.89 19.52 25.42
N ASP A 31 -22.02 20.24 25.60
CA ASP A 31 -22.88 20.18 26.79
C ASP A 31 -22.17 20.41 28.14
N ASN A 32 -21.12 21.25 28.13
CA ASN A 32 -20.42 21.69 29.34
C ASN A 32 -20.44 23.22 29.50
N PRO A 33 -21.64 23.85 29.58
CA PRO A 33 -21.76 25.31 29.67
C PRO A 33 -21.23 25.88 30.99
N THR A 34 -21.01 25.04 32.00
CA THR A 34 -20.47 25.43 33.31
C THR A 34 -18.94 25.49 33.37
N ALA A 35 -18.25 25.13 32.29
CA ALA A 35 -16.79 25.23 32.23
C ALA A 35 -16.32 26.68 32.41
N GLU A 36 -15.42 26.92 33.36
CA GLU A 36 -14.86 28.23 33.64
C GLU A 36 -13.52 28.39 32.93
N ILE A 37 -13.55 29.07 31.78
CA ILE A 37 -12.34 29.43 31.04
C ILE A 37 -12.05 30.91 31.30
N TRP A 38 -10.79 31.26 31.59
CA TRP A 38 -10.34 32.63 31.81
C TRP A 38 -9.35 33.10 30.73
N HIS A 39 -9.43 34.38 30.38
CA HIS A 39 -8.57 35.02 29.38
C HIS A 39 -7.45 35.83 30.04
N ASP A 40 -6.27 35.23 30.22
CA ASP A 40 -5.02 35.91 30.58
C ASP A 40 -3.84 34.92 30.55
N ASN A 41 -2.61 35.41 30.70
CA ASN A 41 -1.40 34.58 30.80
C ASN A 41 -1.32 33.82 32.13
N THR A 42 -1.30 32.49 32.05
CA THR A 42 -1.22 31.55 33.17
C THR A 42 -0.02 31.76 34.10
N LEU A 43 1.13 32.21 33.57
CA LEU A 43 2.34 32.41 34.38
C LEU A 43 2.35 33.78 35.08
N SER A 44 2.09 34.86 34.34
CA SER A 44 2.17 36.23 34.89
C SER A 44 0.91 36.66 35.65
N ALA A 45 -0.25 36.14 35.28
CA ALA A 45 -1.54 36.50 35.87
C ALA A 45 -2.40 35.23 36.08
N PRO A 46 -1.98 34.28 36.94
CA PRO A 46 -2.77 33.10 37.24
C PRO A 46 -4.11 33.52 37.86
N TYR A 47 -5.22 33.10 37.26
CA TYR A 47 -6.56 33.54 37.67
C TYR A 47 -7.12 32.73 38.83
N PHE A 48 -7.01 31.40 38.75
CA PHE A 48 -7.64 30.51 39.72
C PHE A 48 -6.86 30.50 41.04
N LYS A 49 -7.39 31.21 42.03
CA LYS A 49 -6.84 31.34 43.38
C LYS A 49 -7.84 30.84 44.43
N GLY A 50 -7.32 30.33 45.54
CA GLY A 50 -8.11 30.01 46.73
C GLY A 50 -8.31 31.23 47.63
N ASP A 51 -9.09 31.04 48.70
CA ASP A 51 -9.42 32.11 49.67
C ASP A 51 -8.19 32.70 50.39
N ASP A 52 -7.09 31.93 50.46
CA ASP A 52 -5.81 32.33 51.04
C ASP A 52 -4.88 33.04 50.04
N ASN A 53 -5.41 33.44 48.89
CA ASN A 53 -4.70 34.05 47.76
C ASN A 53 -3.56 33.19 47.18
N ARG A 54 -3.52 31.89 47.51
CA ARG A 54 -2.66 30.91 46.83
C ARG A 54 -3.34 30.37 45.58
N LEU A 55 -2.60 29.68 44.71
CA LEU A 55 -3.20 29.00 43.57
C LEU A 55 -4.26 27.99 44.04
N LYS A 56 -5.41 28.03 43.36
CA LYS A 56 -6.42 26.98 43.50
C LYS A 56 -5.79 25.66 43.06
N ARG A 57 -6.01 24.60 43.84
CA ARG A 57 -5.44 23.28 43.59
C ARG A 57 -6.48 22.29 43.10
N PHE A 58 -6.13 21.51 42.10
CA PHE A 58 -7.04 20.59 41.40
C PHE A 58 -6.68 19.12 41.67
N ASP A 59 -7.69 18.25 41.59
CA ASP A 59 -7.53 16.79 41.69
C ASP A 59 -6.88 16.21 40.44
N PHE A 60 -7.25 16.75 39.28
CA PHE A 60 -6.72 16.37 37.97
C PHE A 60 -6.29 17.61 37.19
N ALA A 61 -5.22 17.48 36.41
CA ALA A 61 -4.81 18.51 35.45
C ALA A 61 -4.32 17.86 34.15
N VAL A 62 -4.63 18.49 33.02
CA VAL A 62 -4.06 18.15 31.70
C VAL A 62 -3.59 19.44 31.04
N ALA A 63 -2.44 19.40 30.37
CA ALA A 63 -1.90 20.60 29.72
C ALA A 63 -1.05 20.26 28.49
N ASN A 64 -1.17 21.10 27.46
CA ASN A 64 -0.28 21.17 26.32
C ASN A 64 0.22 22.61 26.18
N PRO A 65 1.20 23.04 27.01
CA PRO A 65 1.71 24.40 26.97
C PRO A 65 2.46 24.70 25.67
N PRO A 66 2.65 25.98 25.30
CA PRO A 66 3.48 26.35 24.15
C PRO A 66 4.91 25.81 24.29
N PHE A 67 5.39 25.09 23.27
CA PHE A 67 6.71 24.48 23.31
C PHE A 67 7.82 25.53 23.23
N SER A 68 8.75 25.46 24.20
CA SER A 68 9.96 26.27 24.27
C SER A 68 9.69 27.77 24.18
N ASP A 69 8.64 28.25 24.87
CA ASP A 69 8.30 29.68 24.94
C ASP A 69 9.51 30.48 25.43
N LYS A 70 10.00 31.40 24.58
CA LYS A 70 11.16 32.24 24.87
C LYS A 70 10.80 33.49 25.66
N ALA A 71 9.51 33.80 25.79
CA ALA A 71 8.97 34.99 26.43
C ALA A 71 8.15 34.66 27.69
N TRP A 72 8.37 33.50 28.30
CA TRP A 72 7.60 33.01 29.43
C TRP A 72 7.71 33.90 30.69
N MET A 73 8.78 34.69 30.82
CA MET A 73 8.99 35.65 31.92
C MET A 73 8.32 37.01 31.68
N THR A 74 7.67 37.23 30.53
CA THR A 74 7.02 38.52 30.26
C THR A 74 5.88 38.75 31.24
N GLY A 75 5.96 39.82 32.02
CA GLY A 75 4.89 40.25 32.92
C GLY A 75 5.01 39.75 34.36
N PHE A 76 6.02 38.96 34.72
CA PHE A 76 6.32 38.65 36.13
C PHE A 76 7.79 38.23 36.34
N LYS A 77 8.25 38.25 37.59
CA LYS A 77 9.60 37.86 37.98
C LYS A 77 9.57 36.53 38.78
N PRO A 78 10.18 35.44 38.29
CA PRO A 78 10.14 34.14 38.97
C PRO A 78 10.82 34.10 40.33
N ASP A 79 11.80 34.98 40.56
CA ASP A 79 12.50 35.15 41.85
C ASP A 79 11.65 35.90 42.91
N GLU A 80 10.61 36.60 42.47
CA GLU A 80 9.63 37.30 43.31
C GLU A 80 8.25 36.58 43.26
N ASP A 81 8.22 35.28 42.95
CA ASP A 81 6.97 34.53 42.76
C ASP A 81 6.19 34.31 44.07
N GLU A 82 5.06 35.01 44.20
CA GLU A 82 4.18 34.97 45.38
C GLU A 82 3.52 33.60 45.63
N TYR A 83 3.53 32.71 44.64
CA TYR A 83 2.88 31.41 44.68
C TYR A 83 3.84 30.23 44.95
N ASN A 84 5.13 30.51 45.13
CA ASN A 84 6.18 29.51 45.37
C ASN A 84 6.22 28.37 44.32
N ARG A 85 5.95 28.68 43.05
CA ARG A 85 5.98 27.70 41.95
C ARG A 85 7.41 27.24 41.63
N PHE A 86 8.40 28.08 41.89
CA PHE A 86 9.80 27.87 41.48
C PHE A 86 10.74 27.39 42.59
N GLU A 87 10.21 26.82 43.69
CA GLU A 87 11.00 26.30 44.83
C GLU A 87 12.08 25.27 44.40
N HIS A 88 11.81 24.50 43.34
CA HIS A 88 12.75 23.52 42.81
C HIS A 88 13.82 24.15 41.90
N GLY A 89 13.65 25.39 41.46
CA GLY A 89 14.60 26.14 40.64
C GLY A 89 13.92 26.96 39.56
N ILE A 90 14.61 27.98 39.07
CA ILE A 90 14.14 28.87 38.01
C ILE A 90 14.69 28.38 36.66
N PRO A 91 13.84 28.03 35.68
CA PRO A 91 14.25 27.62 34.34
C PRO A 91 15.05 28.69 33.58
N PRO A 92 15.73 28.34 32.48
CA PRO A 92 16.36 29.33 31.60
C PRO A 92 15.36 30.34 31.02
N ALA A 93 15.75 31.62 30.95
CA ALA A 93 14.87 32.70 30.48
C ALA A 93 14.33 32.51 29.05
N LYS A 94 15.06 31.77 28.20
CA LYS A 94 14.69 31.50 26.80
C LYS A 94 14.02 30.13 26.61
N ASN A 95 13.61 29.47 27.69
CA ASN A 95 12.92 28.19 27.60
C ASN A 95 11.91 28.00 28.75
N GLY A 96 10.62 28.14 28.43
CA GLY A 96 9.52 28.07 29.38
C GLY A 96 9.01 26.68 29.73
N ASP A 97 9.53 25.60 29.13
CA ASP A 97 8.98 24.25 29.29
C ASP A 97 8.83 23.85 30.78
N TYR A 98 9.91 23.99 31.56
CA TYR A 98 9.88 23.72 33.01
C TYR A 98 9.08 24.76 33.80
N ALA A 99 8.88 25.97 33.30
CA ALA A 99 8.07 26.97 34.01
C ALA A 99 6.60 26.57 34.02
N PHE A 100 6.09 26.08 32.89
CA PHE A 100 4.75 25.51 32.80
C PHE A 100 4.64 24.21 33.60
N LEU A 101 5.64 23.32 33.57
CA LEU A 101 5.63 22.10 34.39
C LEU A 101 5.58 22.39 35.89
N LEU A 102 6.37 23.36 36.36
CA LEU A 102 6.39 23.75 37.77
C LEU A 102 5.07 24.41 38.21
N HIS A 103 4.50 25.29 37.37
CA HIS A 103 3.15 25.81 37.60
C HIS A 103 2.12 24.69 37.66
N PHE A 104 2.16 23.74 36.73
CA PHE A 104 1.27 22.58 36.66
C PHE A 104 1.33 21.74 37.96
N ILE A 105 2.54 21.43 38.45
CA ILE A 105 2.74 20.68 39.70
C ILE A 105 2.25 21.48 40.93
N ALA A 106 2.44 22.80 40.94
CA ALA A 106 1.98 23.68 42.02
C ALA A 106 0.45 23.79 42.10
N SER A 107 -0.22 23.73 40.94
CA SER A 107 -1.68 23.74 40.79
C SER A 107 -2.34 22.39 41.10
N LEU A 108 -1.58 21.32 41.37
CA LEU A 108 -2.11 20.03 41.81
C LEU A 108 -2.19 19.91 43.34
N LYS A 109 -3.26 19.30 43.84
CA LYS A 109 -3.38 18.87 45.26
C LYS A 109 -2.27 17.86 45.61
N SER A 110 -2.07 17.60 46.90
CA SER A 110 -1.13 16.55 47.35
C SER A 110 -1.54 15.14 46.93
N THR A 111 -2.81 14.90 46.61
CA THR A 111 -3.32 13.64 46.02
C THR A 111 -3.56 13.76 44.52
N GLY A 112 -3.23 14.91 43.94
CA GLY A 112 -3.55 15.26 42.56
C GLY A 112 -2.69 14.52 41.54
N LYS A 113 -3.28 14.28 40.37
CA LYS A 113 -2.67 13.57 39.25
C LYS A 113 -2.79 14.41 37.98
N GLY A 114 -1.89 14.25 37.03
CA GLY A 114 -2.02 14.96 35.76
C GLY A 114 -1.09 14.47 34.68
N ALA A 115 -1.38 14.87 33.45
CA ALA A 115 -0.56 14.59 32.29
C ALA A 115 -0.23 15.90 31.57
N ILE A 116 1.04 16.13 31.29
CA ILE A 116 1.51 17.32 30.58
C ILE A 116 2.38 16.94 29.39
N ILE A 117 2.06 17.51 28.23
CA ILE A 117 2.78 17.28 26.98
C ILE A 117 3.93 18.28 26.87
N LEU A 118 5.15 17.80 26.65
CA LEU A 118 6.35 18.63 26.53
C LEU A 118 7.29 18.07 25.45
N PRO A 119 8.17 18.89 24.84
CA PRO A 119 9.19 18.39 23.93
C PRO A 119 10.21 17.51 24.68
N HIS A 120 10.80 16.52 24.01
CA HIS A 120 11.77 15.59 24.63
C HIS A 120 12.95 16.27 25.35
N GLY A 121 13.30 17.50 24.98
CA GLY A 121 14.41 18.20 25.63
C GLY A 121 14.25 18.33 27.16
N VAL A 122 13.02 18.34 27.70
CA VAL A 122 12.83 18.36 29.17
C VAL A 122 13.43 17.14 29.86
N LEU A 123 13.56 16.02 29.14
CA LEU A 123 14.07 14.75 29.63
C LEU A 123 15.59 14.76 29.82
N PHE A 124 16.34 15.52 29.00
CA PHE A 124 17.80 15.35 28.92
C PHE A 124 18.63 16.64 28.89
N ARG A 125 18.01 17.82 28.71
CA ARG A 125 18.77 19.09 28.70
C ARG A 125 19.48 19.31 30.05
N GLY A 126 20.69 19.86 29.97
CA GLY A 126 21.61 20.04 31.11
C GLY A 126 21.37 21.33 31.93
N ASN A 127 22.38 21.72 32.71
CA ASN A 127 22.39 22.95 33.52
C ASN A 127 21.18 23.05 34.48
N LYS A 128 20.56 24.24 34.59
CA LYS A 128 19.44 24.50 35.49
C LYS A 128 18.27 23.51 35.32
N GLU A 129 18.00 23.06 34.10
CA GLU A 129 16.93 22.09 33.86
C GLU A 129 17.29 20.70 34.42
N ALA A 130 18.57 20.31 34.41
CA ALA A 130 19.00 19.06 35.05
C ALA A 130 18.83 19.12 36.57
N ASP A 131 19.13 20.26 37.20
CA ASP A 131 18.93 20.43 38.65
C ASP A 131 17.45 20.40 39.04
N ILE A 132 16.58 21.05 38.26
CA ILE A 132 15.13 20.99 38.47
C ILE A 132 14.65 19.55 38.30
N ARG A 133 15.05 18.88 37.21
CA ARG A 133 14.68 17.48 36.93
C ARG A 133 15.08 16.53 38.05
N ARG A 134 16.33 16.63 38.52
CA ARG A 134 16.85 15.85 39.66
C ARG A 134 15.93 15.98 40.87
N LYS A 135 15.59 17.21 41.26
CA LYS A 135 14.70 17.45 42.40
C LYS A 135 13.28 16.88 42.18
N LEU A 136 12.71 17.00 40.99
CA LEU A 136 11.38 16.44 40.71
C LEU A 136 11.37 14.90 40.78
N ILE A 137 12.46 14.26 40.37
CA ILE A 137 12.67 12.80 40.49
C ILE A 137 12.84 12.41 41.96
N GLU A 138 13.67 13.12 42.73
CA GLU A 138 13.90 12.87 44.15
C GLU A 138 12.64 13.06 45.01
N HIS A 139 11.79 14.03 44.66
CA HIS A 139 10.47 14.19 45.29
C HIS A 139 9.48 13.10 44.87
N GLY A 140 9.82 12.31 43.86
CA GLY A 140 8.97 11.26 43.32
C GLY A 140 7.73 11.78 42.62
N TYR A 141 7.73 12.99 42.03
CA TYR A 141 6.51 13.54 41.39
C TYR A 141 6.21 12.94 40.03
N ILE A 142 7.24 12.57 39.27
CA ILE A 142 7.08 11.92 37.96
C ILE A 142 6.74 10.45 38.18
N LYS A 143 5.57 10.02 37.71
CA LYS A 143 5.11 8.62 37.78
C LYS A 143 5.53 7.84 36.55
N GLY A 144 5.49 8.49 35.39
CA GLY A 144 5.86 7.87 34.14
C GLY A 144 6.06 8.84 32.99
N ILE A 145 6.62 8.32 31.90
CA ILE A 145 7.01 9.07 30.71
C ILE A 145 6.54 8.27 29.49
N ILE A 146 5.82 8.91 28.59
CA ILE A 146 5.37 8.30 27.34
C ILE A 146 6.00 9.10 26.20
N GLY A 147 6.94 8.49 25.46
CA GLY A 147 7.51 9.06 24.24
C GLY A 147 6.55 8.88 23.08
N LEU A 148 6.20 9.96 22.38
CA LEU A 148 5.26 9.93 21.27
C LEU A 148 5.99 9.98 19.92
N PRO A 149 5.33 9.54 18.83
CA PRO A 149 5.85 9.69 17.48
C PRO A 149 6.24 11.14 17.13
N ALA A 150 7.24 11.27 16.27
CA ALA A 150 7.55 12.55 15.63
C ALA A 150 6.41 13.00 14.71
N ASN A 151 6.40 14.26 14.28
CA ASN A 151 5.43 14.82 13.33
C ASN A 151 3.94 14.70 13.71
N LEU A 152 3.59 14.51 14.99
CA LEU A 152 2.18 14.52 15.44
C LEU A 152 1.57 15.94 15.50
N PHE A 153 2.36 16.94 15.85
CA PHE A 153 1.86 18.30 16.14
C PHE A 153 1.89 19.20 14.89
N TYR A 154 0.92 20.09 14.77
CA TYR A 154 1.00 21.19 13.80
C TYR A 154 2.12 22.18 14.19
N GLY A 155 2.80 22.75 13.19
CA GLY A 155 3.86 23.76 13.41
C GLY A 155 5.23 23.23 13.84
N THR A 156 5.38 21.93 14.16
CA THR A 156 6.69 21.32 14.45
C THR A 156 6.75 19.85 14.02
N GLY A 157 7.96 19.36 13.71
CA GLY A 157 8.22 17.94 13.49
C GLY A 157 8.85 17.23 14.69
N ILE A 158 9.15 17.99 15.76
CA ILE A 158 9.87 17.50 16.93
C ILE A 158 9.00 16.48 17.69
N PRO A 159 9.56 15.33 18.13
CA PRO A 159 8.85 14.40 18.99
C PRO A 159 8.56 14.99 20.37
N ALA A 160 7.36 14.69 20.89
CA ALA A 160 6.91 15.11 22.20
C ALA A 160 6.84 13.91 23.16
N CYS A 161 6.82 14.20 24.44
CA CYS A 161 6.55 13.22 25.48
C CYS A 161 5.41 13.69 26.37
N ILE A 162 4.71 12.74 26.98
CA ILE A 162 3.76 12.99 28.06
C ILE A 162 4.47 12.67 29.37
N LEU A 163 4.59 13.67 30.26
CA LEU A 163 4.96 13.44 31.64
C LEU A 163 3.71 13.20 32.47
N VAL A 164 3.60 12.01 33.07
CA VAL A 164 2.53 11.69 34.00
C VAL A 164 2.99 12.04 35.41
N ILE A 165 2.31 13.00 36.01
CA ILE A 165 2.56 13.50 37.37
C ILE A 165 1.55 12.86 38.31
N ASP A 166 2.04 12.36 39.45
CA ASP A 166 1.18 11.82 40.50
C ASP A 166 1.82 12.21 41.85
N LYS A 167 1.14 13.09 42.59
CA LYS A 167 1.62 13.57 43.90
C LYS A 167 1.18 12.67 45.05
N GLU A 168 0.31 11.71 44.78
CA GLU A 168 -0.11 10.73 45.76
C GLU A 168 0.98 9.67 45.97
N ASN A 169 1.16 9.26 47.23
CA ASN A 169 2.06 8.16 47.63
C ASN A 169 3.50 8.28 47.12
N VAL A 170 4.00 9.50 46.90
CA VAL A 170 5.35 9.75 46.32
C VAL A 170 6.49 9.06 47.08
N LYS A 171 6.34 8.90 48.41
CA LYS A 171 7.33 8.22 49.26
C LYS A 171 7.49 6.72 48.97
N HIS A 172 6.52 6.11 48.29
CA HIS A 172 6.54 4.70 47.93
C HIS A 172 6.98 4.46 46.48
N ARG A 173 7.32 5.53 45.74
CA ARG A 173 7.73 5.43 44.33
C ARG A 173 9.18 4.97 44.24
N THR A 174 9.40 3.87 43.53
CA THR A 174 10.72 3.21 43.38
C THR A 174 11.38 3.45 42.02
N GLY A 175 10.65 4.08 41.08
CA GLY A 175 11.08 4.28 39.71
C GLY A 175 10.08 5.09 38.90
N ILE A 176 10.35 5.19 37.60
CA ILE A 176 9.51 5.86 36.60
C ILE A 176 9.15 4.84 35.53
N PHE A 177 7.85 4.65 35.28
CA PHE A 177 7.40 3.76 34.21
C PHE A 177 7.52 4.47 32.86
N MET A 178 8.35 3.96 31.96
CA MET A 178 8.62 4.56 30.66
C MET A 178 7.99 3.74 29.54
N ILE A 179 7.41 4.43 28.54
CA ILE A 179 6.90 3.85 27.30
C ILE A 179 7.55 4.59 26.13
N ASP A 180 8.10 3.85 25.17
CA ASP A 180 8.49 4.35 23.85
C ASP A 180 7.43 3.97 22.82
N ALA A 181 6.47 4.87 22.60
CA ALA A 181 5.43 4.69 21.58
C ALA A 181 5.81 5.36 20.24
N SER A 182 7.08 5.70 20.02
CA SER A 182 7.50 6.51 18.86
C SER A 182 7.25 5.86 17.50
N LYS A 183 7.07 4.54 17.45
CA LYS A 183 6.78 3.77 16.23
C LYS A 183 5.29 3.49 15.97
N GLY A 184 4.41 3.69 16.96
CA GLY A 184 2.97 3.42 16.82
C GLY A 184 2.23 4.59 16.21
N PHE A 185 2.08 4.63 14.88
CA PHE A 185 1.32 5.66 14.17
C PHE A 185 0.91 5.25 12.76
N LEU A 186 -0.11 5.94 12.23
CA LEU A 186 -0.42 5.99 10.80
C LEU A 186 0.21 7.25 10.19
N LYS A 187 0.87 7.11 9.03
CA LYS A 187 1.34 8.26 8.26
C LYS A 187 0.16 8.92 7.55
N ASP A 188 -0.02 10.22 7.75
CA ASP A 188 -1.10 11.04 7.21
C ASP A 188 -0.51 12.30 6.54
N GLY A 189 -0.17 12.14 5.26
CA GLY A 189 0.55 13.15 4.48
C GLY A 189 1.92 13.48 5.10
N ASN A 190 2.09 14.75 5.48
CA ASN A 190 3.31 15.26 6.15
C ASN A 190 3.26 15.13 7.67
N LYS A 191 2.23 14.47 8.21
CA LYS A 191 2.00 14.28 9.64
C LYS A 191 1.84 12.81 9.97
N ASN A 192 1.95 12.53 11.25
CA ASN A 192 1.61 11.23 11.81
C ASN A 192 0.32 11.38 12.62
N ARG A 193 -0.49 10.33 12.68
CA ARG A 193 -1.70 10.25 13.49
C ARG A 193 -1.64 9.00 14.37
N LEU A 194 -1.99 9.14 15.64
CA LEU A 194 -2.20 7.98 16.49
C LEU A 194 -3.53 7.32 16.11
N ARG A 195 -3.51 6.02 15.89
CA ARG A 195 -4.71 5.21 15.67
C ARG A 195 -5.36 4.85 17.01
N ALA A 196 -6.57 4.31 16.96
CA ALA A 196 -7.27 3.85 18.17
C ALA A 196 -6.45 2.78 18.91
N GLN A 197 -5.83 1.85 18.19
CA GLN A 197 -4.97 0.81 18.75
C GLN A 197 -3.74 1.37 19.47
N ASP A 198 -3.13 2.43 18.91
CA ASP A 198 -1.92 3.04 19.48
C ASP A 198 -2.26 3.68 20.83
N ILE A 199 -3.38 4.40 20.90
CA ILE A 199 -3.87 5.04 22.12
C ILE A 199 -4.25 3.99 23.17
N HIS A 200 -5.01 2.97 22.78
CA HIS A 200 -5.45 1.91 23.69
C HIS A 200 -4.26 1.18 24.30
N ARG A 201 -3.31 0.74 23.48
CA ARG A 201 -2.08 0.07 23.92
C ARG A 201 -1.27 0.93 24.89
N ILE A 202 -1.08 2.22 24.60
CA ILE A 202 -0.38 3.13 25.51
C ILE A 202 -1.08 3.18 26.88
N VAL A 203 -2.41 3.36 26.87
CA VAL A 203 -3.20 3.52 28.10
C VAL A 203 -3.24 2.23 28.91
N SER A 204 -3.48 1.08 28.26
CA SER A 204 -3.56 -0.22 28.91
C SER A 204 -2.20 -0.62 29.53
N VAL A 205 -1.12 -0.49 28.77
CA VAL A 205 0.26 -0.76 29.23
C VAL A 205 0.64 0.16 30.37
N PHE A 206 0.32 1.46 30.29
CA PHE A 206 0.62 2.41 31.36
C PHE A 206 -0.13 2.11 32.65
N ASN A 207 -1.44 1.85 32.56
CA ASN A 207 -2.28 1.61 33.72
C ASN A 207 -1.91 0.31 34.44
N ASN A 208 -1.55 -0.73 33.67
CA ASN A 208 -1.13 -2.03 34.20
C ASN A 208 0.36 -2.10 34.56
N GLN A 209 1.16 -1.12 34.11
CA GLN A 209 2.62 -1.10 34.21
C GLN A 209 3.27 -2.37 33.63
N THR A 210 2.70 -2.88 32.53
CA THR A 210 3.19 -4.08 31.84
C THR A 210 4.53 -3.80 31.17
N GLU A 211 5.58 -4.53 31.51
CA GLU A 211 6.86 -4.40 30.80
C GLU A 211 6.83 -5.20 29.48
N ILE A 212 7.24 -4.54 28.40
CA ILE A 212 7.26 -5.11 27.04
C ILE A 212 8.61 -4.75 26.43
N ASP A 213 9.36 -5.76 26.00
CA ASP A 213 10.69 -5.56 25.42
C ASP A 213 10.65 -4.57 24.24
N GLY A 214 11.62 -3.66 24.21
CA GLY A 214 11.69 -2.56 23.24
C GLY A 214 10.54 -1.55 23.25
N TYR A 215 9.57 -1.64 24.17
CA TYR A 215 8.40 -0.74 24.20
C TYR A 215 8.17 -0.08 25.56
N SER A 216 8.28 -0.80 26.67
CA SER A 216 7.96 -0.26 28.00
C SER A 216 8.71 -0.95 29.13
N ARG A 217 9.10 -0.19 30.16
CA ARG A 217 9.93 -0.66 31.27
C ARG A 217 9.73 0.19 32.54
N MET A 218 9.71 -0.45 33.72
CA MET A 218 9.86 0.27 34.98
C MET A 218 11.35 0.58 35.20
N VAL A 219 11.73 1.85 35.11
CA VAL A 219 13.12 2.26 35.32
C VAL A 219 13.33 2.65 36.79
N PRO A 220 14.13 1.91 37.57
CA PRO A 220 14.33 2.21 38.98
C PRO A 220 15.08 3.52 39.21
N THR A 221 14.79 4.20 40.33
CA THR A 221 15.44 5.47 40.67
C THR A 221 16.96 5.34 40.80
N TYR A 222 17.47 4.19 41.26
CA TYR A 222 18.93 3.97 41.34
C TYR A 222 19.58 4.04 39.95
N GLU A 223 19.02 3.35 38.94
CA GLU A 223 19.52 3.35 37.56
C GLU A 223 19.48 4.74 36.93
N ILE A 224 18.43 5.53 37.25
CA ILE A 224 18.30 6.93 36.82
C ILE A 224 19.38 7.81 37.45
N SER A 225 19.71 7.58 38.73
CA SER A 225 20.67 8.38 39.50
C SER A 225 22.14 8.00 39.30
N ASP A 226 22.40 6.83 38.71
CA ASP A 226 23.76 6.33 38.48
C ASP A 226 24.57 7.25 37.57
N THR A 227 25.90 7.25 37.70
CA THR A 227 26.79 8.19 37.01
C THR A 227 26.71 8.14 35.49
N ALA A 228 26.29 7.00 34.91
CA ALA A 228 26.11 6.85 33.47
C ALA A 228 24.87 7.60 32.94
N ASN A 229 23.84 7.76 33.79
CA ASN A 229 22.59 8.41 33.45
C ASN A 229 22.48 9.83 34.04
N ASP A 230 22.98 10.10 35.25
CA ASP A 230 22.94 11.41 35.94
C ASP A 230 21.58 12.12 35.79
N TYR A 231 20.51 11.41 36.14
CA TYR A 231 19.13 11.88 36.05
C TYR A 231 18.67 12.26 34.63
N ASN A 232 19.36 11.80 33.58
CA ASN A 232 18.95 11.95 32.18
C ASN A 232 17.83 10.96 31.87
N LEU A 233 16.64 11.46 31.51
CA LEU A 233 15.46 10.65 31.23
C LEU A 233 15.27 10.38 29.72
N ASN A 234 16.31 10.51 28.89
CA ASN A 234 16.22 10.20 27.47
C ASN A 234 15.84 8.72 27.28
N ILE A 235 14.67 8.46 26.71
CA ILE A 235 14.05 7.12 26.65
C ILE A 235 14.98 6.05 26.05
N PRO A 236 15.73 6.31 24.95
CA PRO A 236 16.65 5.32 24.36
C PRO A 236 17.81 4.88 25.27
N ARG A 237 18.02 5.51 26.43
CA ARG A 237 18.99 5.03 27.43
C ARG A 237 18.48 3.83 28.23
N TYR A 238 17.16 3.62 28.23
CA TYR A 238 16.49 2.65 29.09
C TYR A 238 15.70 1.60 28.31
N ILE A 239 15.27 1.94 27.10
CA ILE A 239 14.49 1.09 26.18
C ILE A 239 15.19 1.12 24.82
N ASP A 240 15.69 -0.03 24.38
CA ASP A 240 16.23 -0.19 23.02
C ASP A 240 15.11 -0.69 22.11
N ASN A 241 14.65 0.19 21.21
CA ASN A 241 13.63 -0.13 20.21
C ASN A 241 14.20 -0.20 18.80
N SER A 242 15.53 -0.31 18.66
CA SER A 242 16.17 -0.49 17.36
C SER A 242 15.73 -1.81 16.72
N GLU A 243 15.59 -1.80 15.40
CA GLU A 243 15.31 -3.04 14.68
C GLU A 243 16.61 -3.83 14.59
N PRO A 244 16.57 -5.15 14.80
CA PRO A 244 17.72 -6.00 14.53
C PRO A 244 18.14 -5.77 13.07
N GLU A 245 19.40 -5.36 12.87
CA GLU A 245 19.94 -5.28 11.52
C GLU A 245 19.97 -6.67 10.90
N ASP A 246 19.52 -6.74 9.65
CA ASP A 246 19.64 -7.94 8.85
C ASP A 246 21.12 -8.20 8.54
N LEU A 247 21.62 -9.36 8.96
CA LEU A 247 23.04 -9.65 8.89
C LEU A 247 23.36 -10.31 7.54
N HIS A 248 24.33 -9.73 6.83
CA HIS A 248 24.81 -10.31 5.58
C HIS A 248 25.86 -11.38 5.87
N ASP A 249 25.55 -12.64 5.55
CA ASP A 249 26.50 -13.74 5.66
C ASP A 249 27.46 -13.76 4.46
N LEU A 250 28.75 -13.53 4.75
CA LEU A 250 29.80 -13.49 3.74
C LEU A 250 30.05 -14.86 3.09
N ASP A 251 29.94 -15.95 3.84
CA ASP A 251 30.19 -17.29 3.33
C ASP A 251 29.03 -17.74 2.42
N ALA A 252 27.79 -17.40 2.77
CA ALA A 252 26.62 -17.59 1.91
C ALA A 252 26.73 -16.80 0.60
N HIS A 253 27.17 -15.53 0.65
CA HIS A 253 27.38 -14.76 -0.57
C HIS A 253 28.48 -15.33 -1.49
N LEU A 254 29.46 -16.04 -0.95
CA LEU A 254 30.56 -16.63 -1.71
C LEU A 254 30.27 -18.06 -2.19
N ASN A 255 29.54 -18.84 -1.40
CA ASN A 255 29.40 -20.28 -1.60
C ASN A 255 27.94 -20.75 -1.74
N GLY A 256 26.96 -19.83 -1.67
CA GLY A 256 25.52 -20.13 -1.75
C GLY A 256 24.95 -20.63 -0.43
N GLY A 257 23.69 -21.04 -0.45
CA GLY A 257 22.97 -21.53 0.74
C GLY A 257 22.52 -20.40 1.66
N ILE A 258 21.30 -20.52 2.17
CA ILE A 258 20.72 -19.58 3.12
C ILE A 258 21.22 -19.96 4.53
N PRO A 259 21.77 -19.01 5.31
CA PRO A 259 22.16 -19.28 6.69
C PRO A 259 20.97 -19.76 7.52
N ASP A 260 21.15 -20.83 8.31
CA ASP A 260 20.10 -21.33 9.21
C ASP A 260 19.69 -20.26 10.24
N THR A 261 20.58 -19.32 10.58
CA THR A 261 20.26 -18.18 11.46
C THR A 261 19.21 -17.24 10.87
N ASP A 262 19.24 -17.02 9.56
CA ASP A 262 18.27 -16.15 8.87
C ASP A 262 16.91 -16.84 8.76
N ILE A 263 16.92 -18.16 8.54
CA ILE A 263 15.71 -18.99 8.59
C ILE A 263 15.16 -18.98 10.01
N ASP A 264 15.99 -19.25 11.02
CA ASP A 264 15.56 -19.35 12.42
C ASP A 264 15.14 -18.00 13.01
N ALA A 265 15.52 -16.86 12.41
CA ALA A 265 14.96 -15.55 12.76
C ALA A 265 13.43 -15.48 12.56
N LEU A 266 12.87 -16.36 11.72
CA LEU A 266 11.43 -16.53 11.50
C LEU A 266 10.79 -17.52 12.48
N LYS A 267 11.46 -17.81 13.62
CA LYS A 267 10.98 -18.74 14.65
C LYS A 267 9.49 -18.62 15.01
N PRO A 268 8.90 -17.42 15.17
CA PRO A 268 7.46 -17.34 15.48
C PRO A 268 6.58 -18.09 14.47
N TYR A 269 6.95 -18.05 13.18
CA TYR A 269 6.24 -18.80 12.13
C TYR A 269 6.49 -20.29 12.26
N TRP A 270 7.73 -20.72 12.50
CA TRP A 270 8.09 -22.13 12.59
C TRP A 270 7.54 -22.83 13.83
N ASP A 271 7.27 -22.07 14.89
CA ASP A 271 6.56 -22.58 16.07
C ASP A 271 5.11 -22.96 15.71
N GLN A 272 4.51 -22.31 14.70
CA GLN A 272 3.15 -22.63 14.20
C GLN A 272 3.15 -23.57 13.00
N PHE A 273 4.20 -23.51 12.17
CA PHE A 273 4.29 -24.20 10.89
C PHE A 273 5.59 -25.02 10.76
N PRO A 274 5.85 -25.99 11.66
CA PRO A 274 7.11 -26.74 11.67
C PRO A 274 7.31 -27.63 10.44
N THR A 275 6.25 -28.21 9.85
CA THR A 275 6.41 -29.01 8.63
C THR A 275 6.56 -28.12 7.40
N LEU A 276 5.89 -26.96 7.37
CA LEU A 276 6.09 -25.98 6.29
C LEU A 276 7.55 -25.52 6.19
N ARG A 277 8.24 -25.32 7.32
CA ARG A 277 9.69 -25.01 7.33
C ARG A 277 10.50 -26.07 6.59
N GLN A 278 10.16 -27.36 6.77
CA GLN A 278 10.87 -28.49 6.16
C GLN A 278 10.55 -28.63 4.66
N GLU A 279 9.35 -28.25 4.26
CA GLU A 279 8.96 -28.21 2.84
C GLU A 279 9.54 -26.99 2.11
N LEU A 280 9.83 -25.91 2.82
CA LEU A 280 10.47 -24.72 2.25
C LEU A 280 12.00 -24.83 2.19
N PHE A 281 12.64 -25.46 3.17
CA PHE A 281 14.10 -25.48 3.30
C PHE A 281 14.64 -26.86 3.67
N ALA A 282 15.74 -27.25 3.03
CA ALA A 282 16.49 -28.46 3.40
C ALA A 282 17.99 -28.19 3.52
N ALA A 283 18.66 -28.90 4.43
CA ALA A 283 20.09 -28.79 4.61
C ALA A 283 20.84 -29.15 3.31
N ASN A 284 21.74 -28.27 2.87
CA ASN A 284 22.48 -28.45 1.61
C ASN A 284 23.80 -29.23 1.77
N GLY A 285 24.04 -29.78 2.96
CA GLY A 285 25.25 -30.52 3.32
C GLY A 285 26.37 -29.65 3.88
N ARG A 286 26.27 -28.31 3.81
CA ARG A 286 27.17 -27.40 4.55
C ARG A 286 26.61 -27.14 5.95
N PRO A 287 27.42 -27.28 7.02
CA PRO A 287 26.95 -27.01 8.38
C PRO A 287 26.44 -25.57 8.53
N GLY A 288 25.19 -25.41 8.97
CA GLY A 288 24.59 -24.09 9.20
C GLY A 288 23.96 -23.44 7.97
N TYR A 289 23.82 -24.17 6.85
CA TYR A 289 23.22 -23.65 5.62
C TYR A 289 22.18 -24.61 5.05
N SER A 290 21.11 -24.02 4.53
CA SER A 290 20.00 -24.72 3.88
C SER A 290 19.70 -24.12 2.51
N ASP A 291 19.17 -24.92 1.60
CA ASP A 291 18.70 -24.47 0.29
C ASP A 291 17.17 -24.45 0.25
N PRO A 292 16.56 -23.51 -0.49
CA PRO A 292 15.13 -23.55 -0.76
C PRO A 292 14.77 -24.84 -1.52
N GLN A 293 13.62 -25.42 -1.19
CA GLN A 293 13.09 -26.63 -1.84
C GLN A 293 12.06 -26.33 -2.93
N VAL A 294 11.60 -25.08 -2.99
CA VAL A 294 10.65 -24.58 -3.98
C VAL A 294 11.17 -23.29 -4.56
N ASP A 295 10.80 -23.01 -5.81
CA ASP A 295 11.11 -21.75 -6.48
C ASP A 295 10.41 -20.58 -5.76
N ALA A 296 11.09 -19.43 -5.68
CA ALA A 296 10.55 -18.18 -5.15
C ALA A 296 9.10 -17.90 -5.56
N GLN A 297 8.75 -18.13 -6.83
CA GLN A 297 7.41 -17.87 -7.38
C GLN A 297 6.34 -18.80 -6.79
N GLN A 298 6.72 -20.00 -6.37
CA GLN A 298 5.82 -21.03 -5.83
C GLN A 298 5.64 -20.97 -4.31
N VAL A 299 6.50 -20.22 -3.60
CA VAL A 299 6.45 -20.07 -2.13
C VAL A 299 5.05 -19.69 -1.64
N LYS A 300 4.42 -18.68 -2.26
CA LYS A 300 3.09 -18.19 -1.85
C LYS A 300 2.05 -19.29 -1.97
N GLN A 301 2.04 -20.00 -3.09
CA GLN A 301 1.08 -21.07 -3.36
C GLN A 301 1.29 -22.24 -2.40
N LEU A 302 2.53 -22.61 -2.10
CA LEU A 302 2.84 -23.64 -1.13
C LEU A 302 2.28 -23.28 0.24
N ILE A 303 2.57 -22.08 0.75
CA ILE A 303 2.09 -21.64 2.08
C ILE A 303 0.55 -21.68 2.14
N LEU A 304 -0.13 -21.12 1.13
CA LEU A 304 -1.60 -21.05 1.11
C LEU A 304 -2.28 -22.41 1.01
N SER A 305 -1.63 -23.40 0.37
CA SER A 305 -2.17 -24.76 0.21
C SER A 305 -1.71 -25.74 1.30
N HIS A 306 -0.84 -25.30 2.21
CA HIS A 306 -0.27 -26.15 3.24
C HIS A 306 -1.25 -26.38 4.40
N ASN A 307 -1.36 -27.64 4.86
CA ASN A 307 -2.33 -28.05 5.88
C ASN A 307 -2.19 -27.27 7.20
N GLU A 308 -0.96 -27.08 7.72
CA GLU A 308 -0.76 -26.33 8.97
C GLU A 308 -1.25 -24.87 8.87
N PHE A 309 -1.17 -24.28 7.67
CA PHE A 309 -1.67 -22.93 7.42
C PHE A 309 -3.19 -22.91 7.32
N THR A 310 -3.79 -23.86 6.62
CA THR A 310 -5.26 -24.04 6.59
C THR A 310 -5.82 -24.27 8.00
N ASP A 311 -5.18 -25.11 8.81
CA ASP A 311 -5.57 -25.36 10.20
C ASP A 311 -5.47 -24.09 11.05
N TYR A 312 -4.43 -23.27 10.84
CA TYR A 312 -4.28 -22.00 11.52
C TYR A 312 -5.38 -20.99 11.13
N GLN A 313 -5.72 -20.89 9.85
CA GLN A 313 -6.86 -20.08 9.39
C GLN A 313 -8.17 -20.52 10.05
N GLN A 314 -8.44 -21.83 10.10
CA GLN A 314 -9.64 -22.37 10.76
C GLN A 314 -9.66 -22.07 12.26
N ARG A 315 -8.52 -22.11 12.96
CA ARG A 315 -8.44 -21.70 14.37
C ARG A 315 -8.83 -20.24 14.56
N ILE A 316 -8.35 -19.35 13.70
CA ILE A 316 -8.70 -17.92 13.75
C ILE A 316 -10.18 -17.70 13.47
N THR A 317 -10.73 -18.36 12.44
CA THR A 317 -12.16 -18.30 12.15
C THR A 317 -12.99 -18.75 13.35
N ALA A 318 -12.59 -19.83 14.03
CA ALA A 318 -13.30 -20.31 15.23
C ALA A 318 -13.22 -19.33 16.42
N VAL A 319 -12.10 -18.61 16.59
CA VAL A 319 -11.98 -17.54 17.59
C VAL A 319 -12.93 -16.39 17.26
N TYR A 320 -12.96 -15.98 15.99
CA TYR A 320 -13.87 -14.94 15.52
C TYR A 320 -15.35 -15.34 15.69
N GLU A 321 -15.73 -16.54 15.29
CA GLU A 321 -17.10 -17.06 15.44
C GLU A 321 -17.53 -17.10 16.92
N ARG A 322 -16.61 -17.40 17.84
CA ARG A 322 -16.89 -17.34 19.28
C ARG A 322 -17.19 -15.91 19.73
N TRP A 323 -16.39 -14.95 19.28
CA TRP A 323 -16.63 -13.52 19.55
C TRP A 323 -17.97 -13.07 18.98
N GLN A 324 -18.27 -13.43 17.73
CA GLN A 324 -19.55 -13.15 17.06
C GLN A 324 -20.73 -13.69 17.87
N ASN A 325 -20.70 -14.98 18.24
CA ASN A 325 -21.75 -15.62 19.03
C ASN A 325 -21.93 -14.98 20.42
N THR A 326 -20.84 -14.48 21.01
CA THR A 326 -20.88 -13.80 22.32
C THR A 326 -21.63 -12.47 22.22
N HIS A 327 -21.46 -11.73 21.12
CA HIS A 327 -22.01 -10.38 20.96
C HIS A 327 -23.29 -10.29 20.14
N ALA A 328 -23.69 -11.34 19.43
CA ALA A 328 -24.94 -11.38 18.69
C ALA A 328 -26.17 -10.98 19.54
N PRO A 329 -26.33 -11.41 20.81
CA PRO A 329 -27.44 -10.97 21.66
C PRO A 329 -27.43 -9.46 21.96
N LEU A 330 -26.25 -8.88 22.18
CA LEU A 330 -26.08 -7.44 22.44
C LEU A 330 -26.52 -6.62 21.22
N LEU A 331 -26.02 -6.97 20.04
CA LEU A 331 -26.36 -6.27 18.78
C LEU A 331 -27.83 -6.45 18.40
N ASN A 332 -28.38 -7.63 18.62
CA ASN A 332 -29.81 -7.86 18.45
C ASN A 332 -30.66 -7.06 19.45
N GLY A 333 -30.10 -6.66 20.60
CA GLY A 333 -30.78 -5.91 21.64
C GLY A 333 -30.87 -4.40 21.41
N ILE A 334 -30.21 -3.84 20.39
CA ILE A 334 -30.14 -2.38 20.19
C ILE A 334 -31.55 -1.77 20.03
N ASP A 335 -31.79 -0.73 20.82
CA ASP A 335 -33.01 0.07 20.91
C ASP A 335 -32.72 1.56 21.21
N ASP A 336 -33.75 2.37 21.44
CA ASP A 336 -33.66 3.81 21.69
C ASP A 336 -32.99 4.20 23.03
N SER A 337 -32.81 3.24 23.93
CA SER A 337 -32.08 3.44 25.20
C SER A 337 -30.60 3.10 25.09
N THR A 338 -30.18 2.48 23.98
CA THR A 338 -28.83 1.99 23.76
C THR A 338 -27.86 3.15 23.56
N LYS A 339 -26.74 3.11 24.27
CA LYS A 339 -25.63 4.05 24.05
C LYS A 339 -24.63 3.42 23.08
N PRO A 340 -24.34 4.05 21.93
CA PRO A 340 -23.39 3.50 20.95
C PRO A 340 -22.01 3.20 21.56
N ARG A 341 -21.59 4.01 22.52
CA ARG A 341 -20.33 3.82 23.23
C ARG A 341 -20.24 2.50 23.99
N ASP A 342 -21.31 2.12 24.69
CA ASP A 342 -21.34 0.88 25.47
C ASP A 342 -21.23 -0.35 24.54
N ILE A 343 -21.70 -0.24 23.29
CA ILE A 343 -21.56 -1.27 22.26
C ILE A 343 -20.10 -1.43 21.86
N ILE A 344 -19.46 -0.36 21.37
CA ILE A 344 -18.09 -0.46 20.86
C ILE A 344 -17.09 -0.84 21.96
N ASP A 345 -17.28 -0.35 23.19
CA ASP A 345 -16.44 -0.72 24.32
C ASP A 345 -16.56 -2.24 24.60
N ALA A 346 -17.78 -2.79 24.63
CA ALA A 346 -17.99 -4.22 24.85
C ALA A 346 -17.42 -5.11 23.72
N LEU A 347 -17.63 -4.70 22.47
CA LEU A 347 -17.13 -5.41 21.29
C LEU A 347 -15.60 -5.43 21.26
N SER A 348 -14.98 -4.26 21.40
CA SER A 348 -13.56 -4.05 21.18
C SER A 348 -12.68 -4.62 22.30
N GLU A 349 -13.08 -4.47 23.57
CA GLU A 349 -12.36 -5.05 24.73
C GLU A 349 -12.42 -6.58 24.71
N ASN A 350 -13.58 -7.15 24.37
CA ASN A 350 -13.68 -8.59 24.24
C ASN A 350 -12.89 -9.10 23.03
N LEU A 351 -12.82 -8.34 21.93
CA LEU A 351 -12.04 -8.72 20.75
C LEU A 351 -10.55 -8.83 21.10
N LEU A 352 -9.99 -7.83 21.81
CA LEU A 352 -8.62 -7.91 22.33
C LEU A 352 -8.41 -9.17 23.18
N THR A 353 -9.34 -9.45 24.09
CA THR A 353 -9.25 -10.62 24.98
C THR A 353 -9.29 -11.95 24.23
N GLN A 354 -10.14 -12.09 23.20
CA GLN A 354 -10.26 -13.35 22.45
C GLN A 354 -9.02 -13.64 21.58
N PHE A 355 -8.33 -12.58 21.14
CA PHE A 355 -7.19 -12.67 20.25
C PHE A 355 -5.82 -12.61 20.96
N ASP A 356 -5.77 -12.34 22.26
CA ASP A 356 -4.54 -12.22 23.05
C ASP A 356 -3.64 -13.47 22.97
N ASP A 357 -4.26 -14.66 22.96
CA ASP A 357 -3.59 -15.96 22.91
C ASP A 357 -3.43 -16.52 21.48
N VAL A 358 -3.72 -15.74 20.43
CA VAL A 358 -3.59 -16.17 19.03
C VAL A 358 -2.14 -15.90 18.57
N PRO A 359 -1.31 -16.93 18.32
CA PRO A 359 0.06 -16.71 17.89
C PRO A 359 0.14 -15.96 16.56
N LEU A 360 1.25 -15.26 16.30
CA LEU A 360 1.54 -14.49 15.07
C LEU A 360 0.67 -13.26 14.81
N LEU A 361 -0.52 -13.15 15.38
CA LEU A 361 -1.43 -12.02 15.18
C LEU A 361 -1.34 -11.05 16.37
N ASP A 362 -1.11 -9.77 16.12
CA ASP A 362 -1.18 -8.76 17.18
C ASP A 362 -2.67 -8.43 17.45
N PRO A 363 -3.21 -8.66 18.66
CA PRO A 363 -4.60 -8.36 18.98
C PRO A 363 -4.97 -6.88 18.75
N TYR A 364 -4.00 -5.97 18.85
CA TYR A 364 -4.19 -4.55 18.58
C TYR A 364 -4.43 -4.24 17.09
N ASP A 365 -3.88 -5.03 16.18
CA ASP A 365 -4.15 -4.89 14.74
C ASP A 365 -5.58 -5.31 14.41
N VAL A 366 -6.07 -6.39 15.02
CA VAL A 366 -7.47 -6.84 14.90
C VAL A 366 -8.43 -5.82 15.52
N TYR A 367 -8.11 -5.31 16.71
CA TYR A 367 -8.84 -4.22 17.35
C TYR A 367 -8.95 -3.01 16.42
N GLN A 368 -7.86 -2.61 15.75
CA GLN A 368 -7.89 -1.46 14.84
C GLN A 368 -8.86 -1.67 13.68
N LYS A 369 -8.98 -2.89 13.13
CA LYS A 369 -9.94 -3.16 12.05
C LYS A 369 -11.38 -2.87 12.48
N LEU A 370 -11.74 -3.28 13.69
CA LEU A 370 -13.06 -2.97 14.25
C LEU A 370 -13.21 -1.45 14.46
N MET A 371 -12.19 -0.79 14.97
CA MET A 371 -12.26 0.66 15.24
C MET A 371 -12.35 1.50 13.97
N ASP A 372 -11.63 1.13 12.91
CA ASP A 372 -11.74 1.77 11.59
C ASP A 372 -13.17 1.60 11.06
N TYR A 373 -13.70 0.38 11.09
CA TYR A 373 -15.08 0.12 10.65
C TYR A 373 -16.13 0.83 11.50
N TRP A 374 -15.88 0.94 12.79
CA TRP A 374 -16.74 1.68 13.71
C TRP A 374 -16.79 3.16 13.35
N GLU A 375 -15.63 3.81 13.18
CA GLU A 375 -15.51 5.23 12.85
C GLU A 375 -16.12 5.53 11.46
N ASP A 376 -15.92 4.64 10.48
CA ASP A 376 -16.34 4.89 9.10
C ASP A 376 -17.82 4.56 8.81
N VAL A 377 -18.39 3.54 9.49
CA VAL A 377 -19.71 2.98 9.12
C VAL A 377 -20.58 2.62 10.32
N MET A 378 -20.10 1.73 11.20
CA MET A 378 -20.97 1.07 12.18
C MET A 378 -21.52 2.05 13.22
N GLN A 379 -20.76 3.09 13.59
CA GLN A 379 -21.23 4.11 14.52
C GLN A 379 -22.50 4.81 14.00
N ASP A 380 -22.50 5.24 12.74
CA ASP A 380 -23.63 5.93 12.11
C ASP A 380 -24.85 5.00 12.00
N ASP A 381 -24.63 3.73 11.64
CA ASP A 381 -25.71 2.73 11.64
C ASP A 381 -26.36 2.59 13.02
N VAL A 382 -25.55 2.49 14.08
CA VAL A 382 -26.06 2.38 15.46
C VAL A 382 -26.83 3.64 15.82
N TYR A 383 -26.33 4.84 15.51
CA TYR A 383 -27.07 6.10 15.75
C TYR A 383 -28.40 6.17 14.99
N LEU A 384 -28.44 5.72 13.74
CA LEU A 384 -29.67 5.64 12.96
C LEU A 384 -30.67 4.68 13.62
N ILE A 385 -30.21 3.51 14.06
CA ILE A 385 -31.07 2.52 14.72
C ILE A 385 -31.60 3.02 16.06
N THR A 386 -30.77 3.68 16.88
CA THR A 386 -31.22 4.22 18.18
C THR A 386 -32.19 5.39 18.02
N THR A 387 -32.04 6.18 16.96
CA THR A 387 -32.90 7.36 16.72
C THR A 387 -34.22 6.99 16.04
N ASP A 388 -34.16 6.18 14.98
CA ASP A 388 -35.32 5.89 14.11
C ASP A 388 -35.91 4.49 14.31
N GLY A 389 -35.18 3.60 14.98
CA GLY A 389 -35.52 2.20 15.09
C GLY A 389 -35.23 1.41 13.81
N TRP A 390 -34.96 0.10 13.98
CA TRP A 390 -34.59 -0.83 12.90
C TRP A 390 -35.41 -0.72 11.61
N VAL A 391 -36.75 -0.67 11.72
CA VAL A 391 -37.62 -0.70 10.54
C VAL A 391 -37.51 0.60 9.75
N LYS A 392 -37.63 1.75 10.41
CA LYS A 392 -37.60 3.06 9.73
C LYS A 392 -36.20 3.36 9.17
N ALA A 393 -35.15 3.06 9.94
CA ALA A 393 -33.76 3.25 9.50
C ALA A 393 -33.39 2.44 8.25
N SER A 394 -34.06 1.30 8.01
CA SER A 394 -33.84 0.47 6.81
C SER A 394 -34.52 0.99 5.53
N GLN A 395 -35.41 1.99 5.63
CA GLN A 395 -36.22 2.38 4.48
C GLN A 395 -35.46 3.32 3.53
N PRO A 396 -35.60 3.15 2.20
CA PRO A 396 -35.04 4.08 1.23
C PRO A 396 -35.61 5.49 1.40
N ARG A 397 -34.74 6.50 1.34
CA ARG A 397 -35.13 7.92 1.35
C ARG A 397 -34.74 8.63 0.06
N ASP A 398 -35.33 9.80 -0.17
CA ASP A 398 -34.91 10.68 -1.26
C ASP A 398 -33.53 11.29 -0.93
N ILE A 399 -32.71 11.54 -1.95
CA ILE A 399 -31.42 12.22 -1.77
C ILE A 399 -31.61 13.68 -1.34
N ILE A 400 -30.73 14.16 -0.46
CA ILE A 400 -30.66 15.56 -0.07
C ILE A 400 -29.93 16.33 -1.18
N GLN A 401 -30.59 17.38 -1.70
CA GLN A 401 -30.02 18.28 -2.69
C GLN A 401 -30.02 19.71 -2.13
N GLU A 402 -28.94 20.07 -1.45
CA GLU A 402 -28.71 21.42 -0.97
C GLU A 402 -27.57 22.09 -1.77
N LYS A 403 -27.53 23.43 -1.75
CA LYS A 403 -26.62 24.23 -2.59
C LYS A 403 -25.13 23.84 -2.46
N ASN A 404 -24.74 23.28 -1.33
CA ASN A 404 -23.36 22.89 -0.99
C ASN A 404 -23.23 21.41 -0.60
N LEU A 405 -24.29 20.60 -0.70
CA LEU A 405 -24.28 19.19 -0.34
C LEU A 405 -25.01 18.38 -1.42
N LYS A 406 -24.26 17.52 -2.12
CA LYS A 406 -24.80 16.67 -3.19
C LYS A 406 -24.50 15.22 -2.87
N GLU A 407 -25.51 14.52 -2.40
CA GLU A 407 -25.41 13.09 -2.15
C GLU A 407 -25.40 12.29 -3.47
N THR A 408 -24.59 11.25 -3.50
CA THR A 408 -24.62 10.23 -4.55
C THR A 408 -25.74 9.23 -4.23
N PRO A 409 -26.67 8.97 -5.17
CA PRO A 409 -27.73 7.98 -4.95
C PRO A 409 -27.16 6.56 -4.97
N ASP A 410 -27.73 5.68 -4.16
CA ASP A 410 -27.42 4.24 -4.17
C ASP A 410 -28.24 3.50 -5.24
N LEU A 411 -29.47 3.96 -5.53
CA LEU A 411 -30.27 3.48 -6.67
C LEU A 411 -30.96 4.64 -7.42
N THR A 412 -31.13 4.48 -8.73
CA THR A 412 -31.91 5.41 -9.57
C THR A 412 -32.96 4.67 -10.38
N ILE A 413 -34.24 4.85 -10.05
CA ILE A 413 -35.36 4.20 -10.74
C ILE A 413 -36.29 5.26 -11.32
N LYS A 414 -36.55 5.18 -12.64
CA LYS A 414 -37.47 6.10 -13.35
C LYS A 414 -37.21 7.58 -13.03
N LYS A 415 -35.93 7.98 -12.99
CA LYS A 415 -35.39 9.32 -12.64
C LYS A 415 -35.48 9.71 -11.16
N LYS A 416 -36.12 8.90 -10.32
CA LYS A 416 -36.11 9.10 -8.87
C LYS A 416 -34.84 8.47 -8.29
N LYS A 417 -34.21 9.21 -7.38
CA LYS A 417 -32.90 8.90 -6.79
C LYS A 417 -33.08 8.58 -5.31
N TYR A 418 -32.60 7.41 -4.90
CA TYR A 418 -32.75 6.89 -3.55
C TYR A 418 -31.40 6.80 -2.84
N LYS A 419 -31.41 7.07 -1.54
CA LYS A 419 -30.32 6.78 -0.61
C LYS A 419 -30.78 5.71 0.37
N MET A 420 -29.89 4.78 0.68
CA MET A 420 -30.07 3.70 1.63
C MET A 420 -29.01 3.83 2.71
N ASP A 421 -29.37 4.41 3.86
CA ASP A 421 -28.38 4.73 4.90
C ASP A 421 -27.93 3.46 5.65
N LEU A 422 -28.87 2.58 6.04
CA LEU A 422 -28.56 1.42 6.89
C LEU A 422 -28.15 0.15 6.13
N ILE A 423 -28.90 -0.23 5.08
CA ILE A 423 -28.67 -1.48 4.33
C ILE A 423 -28.31 -1.10 2.90
N PRO A 424 -27.08 -1.39 2.42
CA PRO A 424 -26.72 -1.19 1.02
C PRO A 424 -27.52 -2.10 0.07
N PRO A 425 -27.88 -1.64 -1.16
CA PRO A 425 -28.54 -2.47 -2.17
C PRO A 425 -27.82 -3.78 -2.47
N SER A 426 -26.48 -3.78 -2.44
CA SER A 426 -25.66 -4.97 -2.69
C SER A 426 -25.94 -6.12 -1.72
N LEU A 427 -26.30 -5.84 -0.46
CA LEU A 427 -26.66 -6.89 0.51
C LEU A 427 -28.02 -7.52 0.20
N ILE A 428 -28.97 -6.72 -0.29
CA ILE A 428 -30.26 -7.24 -0.74
C ILE A 428 -30.07 -8.12 -1.97
N VAL A 429 -29.25 -7.69 -2.92
CA VAL A 429 -28.92 -8.47 -4.12
C VAL A 429 -28.24 -9.78 -3.73
N ALA A 430 -27.15 -9.73 -2.97
CA ALA A 430 -26.38 -10.91 -2.56
C ALA A 430 -27.26 -11.95 -1.84
N ARG A 431 -28.24 -11.50 -1.06
CA ARG A 431 -29.07 -12.38 -0.24
C ARG A 431 -30.31 -12.93 -0.94
N TYR A 432 -30.98 -12.13 -1.76
CA TYR A 432 -32.29 -12.48 -2.31
C TYR A 432 -32.31 -12.61 -3.82
N PHE A 433 -31.30 -12.08 -4.52
CA PHE A 433 -31.27 -11.97 -5.98
C PHE A 433 -29.90 -12.35 -6.57
N ALA A 434 -29.23 -13.34 -5.97
CA ALA A 434 -27.91 -13.80 -6.40
C ALA A 434 -27.95 -14.45 -7.80
N ASP A 435 -29.04 -15.13 -8.13
CA ASP A 435 -29.23 -15.77 -9.44
C ASP A 435 -29.38 -14.71 -10.54
N GLU A 436 -30.15 -13.64 -10.27
CA GLU A 436 -30.31 -12.51 -11.18
C GLU A 436 -29.00 -11.75 -11.38
N GLN A 437 -28.21 -11.56 -10.30
CA GLN A 437 -26.87 -10.96 -10.42
C GLN A 437 -25.96 -11.85 -11.28
N THR A 438 -26.00 -13.16 -11.09
CA THR A 438 -25.22 -14.11 -11.89
C THR A 438 -25.62 -14.05 -13.38
N GLU A 439 -26.92 -13.90 -13.68
CA GLU A 439 -27.39 -13.70 -15.06
C GLU A 439 -26.88 -12.37 -15.64
N ILE A 440 -26.90 -11.29 -14.87
CA ILE A 440 -26.36 -9.99 -15.28
C ILE A 440 -24.86 -10.08 -15.54
N ASP A 441 -24.10 -10.76 -14.68
CA ASP A 441 -22.65 -10.94 -14.85
C ASP A 441 -22.33 -11.72 -16.14
N ALA A 442 -23.15 -12.73 -16.48
CA ALA A 442 -23.04 -13.45 -17.74
C ALA A 442 -23.37 -12.55 -18.95
N LEU A 443 -24.41 -11.71 -18.86
CA LEU A 443 -24.75 -10.73 -19.90
C LEU A 443 -23.67 -9.67 -20.06
N GLN A 444 -23.03 -9.25 -18.97
CA GLN A 444 -21.92 -8.32 -18.96
C GLN A 444 -20.71 -8.91 -19.68
N THR A 445 -20.42 -10.20 -19.46
CA THR A 445 -19.38 -10.93 -20.22
C THR A 445 -19.67 -10.94 -21.73
N VAL A 446 -20.94 -11.10 -22.12
CA VAL A 446 -21.35 -11.03 -23.54
C VAL A 446 -21.19 -9.61 -24.10
N LEU A 447 -21.52 -8.58 -23.33
CA LEU A 447 -21.31 -7.18 -23.72
C LEU A 447 -19.82 -6.88 -23.92
N GLU A 448 -18.97 -7.30 -22.98
CA GLU A 448 -17.52 -7.11 -23.07
C GLU A 448 -16.95 -7.82 -24.30
N SER A 449 -17.41 -9.04 -24.59
CA SER A 449 -17.03 -9.77 -25.80
C SER A 449 -17.46 -9.04 -27.09
N ALA A 450 -18.69 -8.48 -27.12
CA ALA A 450 -19.18 -7.72 -28.26
C ALA A 450 -18.47 -6.38 -28.43
N ASP A 451 -18.10 -5.71 -27.33
CA ASP A 451 -17.32 -4.47 -27.35
C ASP A 451 -15.91 -4.71 -27.86
N MET A 452 -15.25 -5.78 -27.38
CA MET A 452 -13.93 -6.19 -27.84
C MET A 452 -13.93 -6.52 -29.33
N ALA A 453 -14.89 -7.33 -29.81
CA ALA A 453 -15.01 -7.68 -31.21
C ALA A 453 -15.24 -6.45 -32.12
N LEU A 454 -16.06 -5.49 -31.66
CA LEU A 454 -16.27 -4.24 -32.39
C LEU A 454 -15.00 -3.38 -32.42
N ALA A 455 -14.31 -3.25 -31.29
CA ALA A 455 -13.09 -2.48 -31.17
C ALA A 455 -11.99 -3.03 -32.09
N GLU A 456 -11.75 -4.34 -32.02
CA GLU A 456 -10.79 -5.05 -32.88
C GLU A 456 -11.13 -4.85 -34.36
N TYR A 457 -12.40 -5.01 -34.73
CA TYR A 457 -12.83 -4.86 -36.12
C TYR A 457 -12.69 -3.43 -36.65
N ILE A 458 -13.10 -2.42 -35.88
CA ILE A 458 -12.89 -1.01 -36.25
C ILE A 458 -11.40 -0.76 -36.47
N GLU A 459 -10.59 -1.19 -35.52
CA GLU A 459 -9.15 -0.97 -35.53
C GLU A 459 -8.44 -1.60 -36.73
N GLU A 460 -8.83 -2.82 -37.13
CA GLU A 460 -8.29 -3.48 -38.32
C GLU A 460 -8.63 -2.74 -39.62
N HIS A 461 -9.69 -1.92 -39.66
CA HIS A 461 -10.25 -1.37 -40.90
C HIS A 461 -10.27 0.17 -41.00
N THR A 462 -9.74 0.93 -40.03
CA THR A 462 -9.78 2.42 -40.04
C THR A 462 -8.49 3.17 -40.46
N GLY A 463 -7.46 2.48 -40.96
CA GLY A 463 -6.19 3.10 -41.42
C GLY A 463 -6.29 3.92 -42.72
N GLU A 464 -5.18 4.54 -43.17
CA GLU A 464 -5.16 5.42 -44.38
C GLU A 464 -5.65 4.76 -45.68
N GLU A 465 -5.65 3.43 -45.77
CA GLU A 465 -6.28 2.64 -46.86
C GLU A 465 -7.32 1.63 -46.33
N GLY A 466 -7.82 1.84 -45.11
CA GLY A 466 -8.77 0.94 -44.46
C GLY A 466 -10.19 1.12 -45.01
N LEU A 467 -10.93 0.01 -45.11
CA LEU A 467 -12.30 -0.05 -45.65
C LEU A 467 -13.34 0.72 -44.82
N LEU A 468 -12.99 1.21 -43.62
CA LEU A 468 -13.83 2.05 -42.76
C LEU A 468 -13.32 3.49 -42.62
N SER A 469 -12.26 3.88 -43.34
CA SER A 469 -11.65 5.22 -43.24
C SER A 469 -12.65 6.36 -43.44
N GLU A 470 -13.57 6.22 -44.40
CA GLU A 470 -14.61 7.21 -44.75
C GLU A 470 -15.72 7.36 -43.68
N VAL A 471 -15.77 6.48 -42.67
CA VAL A 471 -16.79 6.52 -41.61
C VAL A 471 -16.26 6.89 -40.22
N VAL A 472 -14.96 7.20 -40.14
CA VAL A 472 -14.30 7.74 -38.95
C VAL A 472 -14.60 9.23 -38.84
N ASN A 473 -15.09 9.67 -37.68
CA ASN A 473 -15.31 11.11 -37.44
C ASN A 473 -14.02 11.83 -37.00
N ASP A 474 -14.06 13.17 -36.90
CA ASP A 474 -12.93 14.01 -36.45
C ASP A 474 -12.37 13.65 -35.06
N SER A 475 -13.11 12.86 -34.27
CA SER A 475 -12.68 12.36 -32.95
C SER A 475 -12.14 10.93 -32.99
N GLY A 476 -11.99 10.32 -34.18
CA GLY A 476 -11.49 8.96 -34.35
C GLY A 476 -12.52 7.86 -34.10
N ASN A 477 -13.81 8.18 -33.98
CA ASN A 477 -14.85 7.21 -33.65
C ASN A 477 -15.68 6.82 -34.87
N VAL A 478 -15.92 5.52 -35.03
CA VAL A 478 -16.91 4.98 -35.98
C VAL A 478 -18.26 4.89 -35.28
N THR A 479 -19.30 5.44 -35.90
CA THR A 479 -20.65 5.49 -35.33
C THR A 479 -21.64 4.77 -36.22
N LYS A 480 -22.73 4.27 -35.63
CA LYS A 480 -23.85 3.71 -36.41
C LYS A 480 -24.32 4.66 -37.51
N THR A 481 -24.35 5.97 -37.23
CA THR A 481 -24.79 7.00 -38.18
C THR A 481 -23.84 7.13 -39.37
N SER A 482 -22.52 7.19 -39.13
CA SER A 482 -21.54 7.32 -40.20
C SER A 482 -21.50 6.08 -41.09
N VAL A 483 -21.54 4.88 -40.50
CA VAL A 483 -21.59 3.61 -41.24
C VAL A 483 -22.83 3.52 -42.14
N ASN A 484 -24.03 3.83 -41.61
CA ASN A 484 -25.26 3.80 -42.40
C ASN A 484 -25.29 4.85 -43.52
N ALA A 485 -24.69 6.02 -43.32
CA ALA A 485 -24.60 7.03 -44.36
C ALA A 485 -23.76 6.52 -45.54
N ARG A 486 -22.61 5.89 -45.26
CA ARG A 486 -21.70 5.37 -46.26
C ARG A 486 -22.26 4.18 -47.05
N ILE A 487 -22.89 3.22 -46.37
CA ILE A 487 -23.59 2.10 -47.04
C ILE A 487 -24.62 2.63 -48.05
N LYS A 488 -25.34 3.70 -47.70
CA LYS A 488 -26.36 4.30 -48.56
C LYS A 488 -25.78 5.04 -49.77
N GLU A 489 -24.56 5.56 -49.66
CA GLU A 489 -23.83 6.16 -50.78
C GLU A 489 -23.34 5.09 -51.77
N LEU A 490 -22.93 3.92 -51.26
CA LEU A 490 -22.44 2.78 -52.06
C LEU A 490 -23.56 1.98 -52.76
N THR A 491 -24.80 2.03 -52.25
CA THR A 491 -25.95 1.36 -52.88
C THR A 491 -26.36 2.09 -54.19
N PRO A 492 -26.30 1.50 -55.41
CA PRO A 492 -26.24 2.29 -56.65
C PRO A 492 -27.55 2.97 -57.07
N ASN A 493 -27.42 4.22 -57.52
CA ASN A 493 -28.10 4.65 -58.75
C ASN A 493 -27.50 3.82 -59.91
N LEU A 494 -28.26 2.83 -60.38
CA LEU A 494 -27.99 2.05 -61.59
C LEU A 494 -27.72 2.98 -62.79
N MET A 495 -26.48 3.36 -63.12
CA MET A 495 -25.97 3.70 -64.48
C MET A 495 -24.48 4.14 -64.46
N THR A 496 -23.53 3.27 -64.10
CA THR A 496 -22.15 3.20 -64.67
C THR A 496 -21.39 2.04 -64.03
N ARG A 497 -21.16 0.96 -64.78
CA ARG A 497 -20.31 -0.17 -64.38
C ARG A 497 -18.89 0.09 -64.89
N ASN A 498 -17.94 0.27 -63.97
CA ASN A 498 -16.50 -0.03 -64.17
C ASN A 498 -15.65 -0.02 -62.87
N GLU A 499 -16.24 0.03 -61.68
CA GLU A 499 -15.57 -0.10 -60.37
C GLU A 499 -16.36 -1.13 -59.54
N THR A 500 -16.08 -2.42 -59.67
CA THR A 500 -16.96 -3.50 -59.18
C THR A 500 -16.26 -4.51 -58.27
N GLN A 501 -15.14 -4.16 -57.63
CA GLN A 501 -14.49 -5.08 -56.68
C GLN A 501 -14.17 -4.37 -55.36
N ASP A 502 -13.50 -3.22 -55.41
CA ASP A 502 -13.19 -2.42 -54.22
C ASP A 502 -14.45 -1.92 -53.48
N ASN A 503 -15.51 -1.56 -54.22
CA ASN A 503 -16.80 -1.14 -53.64
C ASN A 503 -17.57 -2.29 -52.96
N ASP A 504 -17.39 -3.53 -53.43
CA ASP A 504 -18.05 -4.69 -52.85
C ASP A 504 -17.36 -5.08 -51.52
N GLU A 505 -16.02 -5.01 -51.47
CA GLU A 505 -15.23 -5.24 -50.25
C GLU A 505 -15.47 -4.15 -49.18
N GLU A 506 -15.54 -2.86 -49.57
CA GLU A 506 -15.91 -1.77 -48.66
C GLU A 506 -17.33 -1.96 -48.10
N GLN A 507 -18.28 -2.32 -48.96
CA GLN A 507 -19.66 -2.55 -48.54
C GLN A 507 -19.77 -3.73 -47.55
N GLU A 508 -19.11 -4.86 -47.83
CA GLU A 508 -19.06 -6.00 -46.89
C GLU A 508 -18.45 -5.59 -45.55
N ALA A 509 -17.38 -4.80 -45.57
CA ALA A 509 -16.74 -4.36 -44.34
C ALA A 509 -17.62 -3.42 -43.49
N LEU A 510 -18.35 -2.51 -44.14
CA LEU A 510 -19.32 -1.62 -43.49
C LEU A 510 -20.53 -2.38 -42.93
N GLU A 511 -21.05 -3.37 -43.66
CA GLU A 511 -22.15 -4.22 -43.20
C GLU A 511 -21.75 -5.04 -41.96
N GLN A 512 -20.54 -5.59 -41.94
CA GLN A 512 -19.98 -6.30 -40.80
C GLN A 512 -19.74 -5.35 -39.60
N CYS A 513 -19.20 -4.15 -39.83
CA CYS A 513 -19.06 -3.13 -38.77
C CYS A 513 -20.43 -2.78 -38.15
N LEU A 514 -21.45 -2.55 -38.99
CA LEU A 514 -22.81 -2.25 -38.55
C LEU A 514 -23.39 -3.40 -37.71
N SER A 515 -23.16 -4.64 -38.12
CA SER A 515 -23.56 -5.84 -37.38
C SER A 515 -22.96 -5.88 -35.97
N LEU A 516 -21.66 -5.58 -35.84
CA LEU A 516 -20.96 -5.54 -34.55
C LEU A 516 -21.43 -4.38 -33.66
N ILE A 517 -21.66 -3.20 -34.24
CA ILE A 517 -22.26 -2.05 -33.52
C ILE A 517 -23.64 -2.42 -32.97
N ASP A 518 -24.45 -3.10 -33.78
CA ASP A 518 -25.79 -3.51 -33.39
C ASP A 518 -25.78 -4.65 -32.36
N ALA A 519 -24.82 -5.58 -32.45
CA ALA A 519 -24.59 -6.62 -31.46
C ALA A 519 -24.20 -6.02 -30.10
N LYS A 520 -23.23 -5.10 -30.06
CA LYS A 520 -22.85 -4.37 -28.83
C LYS A 520 -24.01 -3.57 -28.26
N ALA A 521 -24.71 -2.79 -29.08
CA ALA A 521 -25.86 -1.99 -28.63
C ALA A 521 -27.00 -2.87 -28.08
N LYS A 522 -27.22 -4.04 -28.67
CA LYS A 522 -28.19 -5.02 -28.16
C LYS A 522 -27.74 -5.62 -26.84
N ALA A 523 -26.47 -6.00 -26.69
CA ALA A 523 -25.93 -6.52 -25.44
C ALA A 523 -26.00 -5.49 -24.31
N ASP A 524 -25.58 -4.24 -24.59
CA ASP A 524 -25.61 -3.12 -23.63
C ASP A 524 -27.04 -2.82 -23.17
N LYS A 525 -27.99 -2.80 -24.11
CA LYS A 525 -29.40 -2.66 -23.76
C LYS A 525 -29.90 -3.82 -22.90
N THR A 526 -29.51 -5.05 -23.22
CA THR A 526 -29.95 -6.24 -22.47
C THR A 526 -29.43 -6.21 -21.03
N VAL A 527 -28.15 -5.85 -20.82
CA VAL A 527 -27.57 -5.64 -19.49
C VAL A 527 -28.32 -4.54 -18.73
N LYS A 528 -28.53 -3.37 -19.37
CA LYS A 528 -29.23 -2.23 -18.73
C LYS A 528 -30.68 -2.55 -18.36
N ASP A 529 -31.39 -3.27 -19.23
CA ASP A 529 -32.77 -3.68 -18.98
C ASP A 529 -32.83 -4.70 -17.83
N ALA A 530 -31.89 -5.65 -17.77
CA ALA A 530 -31.77 -6.62 -16.68
C ALA A 530 -31.38 -5.96 -15.34
N GLN A 531 -30.40 -5.05 -15.34
CA GLN A 531 -30.00 -4.30 -14.16
C GLN A 531 -31.14 -3.42 -13.64
N LEU A 532 -31.87 -2.74 -14.53
CA LEU A 532 -33.04 -1.94 -14.13
C LEU A 532 -34.13 -2.83 -13.51
N ALA A 533 -34.36 -4.03 -14.07
CA ALA A 533 -35.32 -4.98 -13.51
C ALA A 533 -34.90 -5.47 -12.12
N LEU A 534 -33.60 -5.76 -11.92
CA LEU A 534 -33.05 -6.11 -10.62
C LEU A 534 -33.19 -4.95 -9.62
N ASP A 535 -32.82 -3.73 -10.00
CA ASP A 535 -32.95 -2.54 -9.14
C ASP A 535 -34.41 -2.30 -8.70
N GLU A 536 -35.38 -2.50 -9.60
CA GLU A 536 -36.81 -2.42 -9.28
C GLU A 536 -37.24 -3.49 -8.27
N GLN A 537 -36.74 -4.72 -8.40
CA GLN A 537 -36.98 -5.80 -7.44
C GLN A 537 -36.34 -5.52 -6.08
N VAL A 538 -35.10 -5.02 -6.07
CA VAL A 538 -34.39 -4.60 -4.86
C VAL A 538 -35.16 -3.51 -4.13
N LEU A 539 -35.58 -2.44 -4.84
CA LEU A 539 -36.36 -1.36 -4.23
C LEU A 539 -37.69 -1.87 -3.66
N ALA A 540 -38.38 -2.77 -4.38
CA ALA A 540 -39.61 -3.39 -3.87
C ALA A 540 -39.36 -4.23 -2.61
N ARG A 541 -38.22 -4.94 -2.55
CA ARG A 541 -37.86 -5.79 -1.42
C ARG A 541 -37.71 -4.99 -0.12
N TYR A 542 -37.10 -3.81 -0.15
CA TYR A 542 -36.98 -2.92 1.01
C TYR A 542 -38.32 -2.65 1.72
N GLY A 543 -39.41 -2.49 0.96
CA GLY A 543 -40.75 -2.23 1.50
C GLY A 543 -41.41 -3.45 2.18
N THR A 544 -40.80 -4.64 2.07
CA THR A 544 -41.34 -5.90 2.59
C THR A 544 -40.46 -6.56 3.65
N LEU A 545 -39.29 -5.99 3.94
CA LEU A 545 -38.35 -6.55 4.92
C LEU A 545 -38.98 -6.56 6.31
N THR A 546 -38.94 -7.72 6.95
CA THR A 546 -39.31 -7.88 8.36
C THR A 546 -38.18 -7.38 9.26
N LYS A 547 -38.50 -7.03 10.51
CA LYS A 547 -37.48 -6.64 11.50
C LYS A 547 -36.40 -7.70 11.70
N VAL A 548 -36.75 -8.99 11.56
CA VAL A 548 -35.80 -10.10 11.67
C VAL A 548 -34.84 -10.11 10.48
N GLU A 549 -35.37 -10.00 9.26
CA GLU A 549 -34.54 -9.92 8.05
C GLU A 549 -33.64 -8.69 8.03
N ILE A 550 -34.13 -7.53 8.49
CA ILE A 550 -33.34 -6.30 8.64
C ILE A 550 -32.14 -6.54 9.57
N LYS A 551 -32.40 -7.11 10.76
CA LYS A 551 -31.32 -7.42 11.71
C LYS A 551 -30.32 -8.39 11.11
N GLN A 552 -30.79 -9.38 10.36
CA GLN A 552 -29.90 -10.35 9.75
C GLN A 552 -29.00 -9.72 8.67
N LEU A 553 -29.56 -8.86 7.82
CA LEU A 553 -28.80 -8.10 6.82
C LEU A 553 -27.76 -7.16 7.45
N VAL A 554 -28.12 -6.48 8.54
CA VAL A 554 -27.23 -5.50 9.18
C VAL A 554 -26.20 -6.18 10.09
N ILE A 555 -26.62 -7.12 10.93
CA ILE A 555 -25.71 -7.72 11.92
C ILE A 555 -24.85 -8.78 11.28
N ASP A 556 -25.44 -9.73 10.55
CA ASP A 556 -24.71 -10.87 10.00
C ASP A 556 -24.03 -10.49 8.68
N ASP A 557 -24.81 -10.00 7.71
CA ASP A 557 -24.32 -9.81 6.32
C ASP A 557 -23.53 -8.50 6.12
N LYS A 558 -23.70 -7.51 7.03
CA LYS A 558 -22.96 -6.24 7.00
C LYS A 558 -21.88 -6.22 8.07
N TRP A 559 -22.24 -6.07 9.35
CA TRP A 559 -21.28 -5.81 10.41
C TRP A 559 -20.33 -6.99 10.66
N PHE A 560 -20.86 -8.19 10.93
CA PHE A 560 -20.02 -9.36 11.16
C PHE A 560 -19.24 -9.76 9.92
N ALA A 561 -19.88 -9.86 8.74
CA ALA A 561 -19.18 -10.18 7.50
C ALA A 561 -18.02 -9.21 7.19
N THR A 562 -18.20 -7.90 7.38
CA THR A 562 -17.12 -6.91 7.18
C THR A 562 -15.97 -7.12 8.17
N ILE A 563 -16.26 -7.31 9.46
CA ILE A 563 -15.21 -7.51 10.47
C ILE A 563 -14.49 -8.86 10.24
N GLN A 564 -15.21 -9.92 9.90
CA GLN A 564 -14.63 -11.23 9.56
C GLN A 564 -13.68 -11.13 8.37
N THR A 565 -14.07 -10.37 7.34
CA THR A 565 -13.23 -10.11 6.17
C THR A 565 -11.96 -9.38 6.59
N ALA A 566 -12.08 -8.31 7.39
CA ALA A 566 -10.93 -7.54 7.86
C ALA A 566 -9.97 -8.35 8.75
N VAL A 567 -10.48 -9.27 9.57
CA VAL A 567 -9.66 -10.24 10.33
C VAL A 567 -8.94 -11.20 9.39
N THR A 568 -9.64 -11.72 8.38
CA THR A 568 -9.07 -12.63 7.39
C THR A 568 -7.96 -11.97 6.58
N ASP A 569 -8.13 -10.69 6.22
CA ASP A 569 -7.12 -9.90 5.51
C ASP A 569 -5.84 -9.72 6.34
N GLU A 570 -5.94 -9.62 7.67
CA GLU A 570 -4.76 -9.54 8.53
C GLU A 570 -3.98 -10.87 8.54
N VAL A 571 -4.67 -12.01 8.43
CA VAL A 571 -4.02 -13.32 8.25
C VAL A 571 -3.32 -13.42 6.89
N GLN A 572 -3.95 -12.91 5.83
CA GLN A 572 -3.33 -12.85 4.51
C GLN A 572 -2.08 -11.96 4.52
N ARG A 573 -2.11 -10.84 5.25
CA ARG A 573 -0.97 -9.94 5.42
C ARG A 573 0.21 -10.62 6.11
N LEU A 574 -0.04 -11.42 7.15
CA LEU A 574 1.01 -12.24 7.78
C LEU A 574 1.66 -13.20 6.78
N THR A 575 0.84 -13.82 5.93
CA THR A 575 1.30 -14.76 4.89
C THR A 575 2.15 -14.07 3.84
N GLN A 576 1.74 -12.88 3.42
CA GLN A 576 2.48 -12.07 2.47
C GLN A 576 3.84 -11.68 3.03
N LYS A 577 3.92 -11.26 4.30
CA LYS A 577 5.20 -10.97 4.98
C LYS A 577 6.13 -12.19 5.01
N LEU A 578 5.61 -13.37 5.35
CA LEU A 578 6.42 -14.59 5.33
C LEU A 578 6.92 -14.91 3.91
N THR A 579 6.03 -14.82 2.92
CA THR A 579 6.37 -15.06 1.51
C THR A 579 7.47 -14.11 1.03
N GLU A 580 7.31 -12.81 1.27
CA GLU A 580 8.30 -11.79 0.89
C GLU A 580 9.64 -12.04 1.56
N ARG A 581 9.64 -12.40 2.85
CA ARG A 581 10.88 -12.68 3.56
C ARG A 581 11.58 -13.94 3.05
N VAL A 582 10.85 -15.01 2.74
CA VAL A 582 11.44 -16.22 2.14
C VAL A 582 12.05 -15.91 0.77
N LYS A 583 11.32 -15.18 -0.09
CA LYS A 583 11.82 -14.74 -1.40
C LYS A 583 13.09 -13.90 -1.27
N GLU A 584 13.11 -12.96 -0.33
CA GLU A 584 14.27 -12.12 -0.07
C GLU A 584 15.51 -12.95 0.31
N LEU A 585 15.36 -13.95 1.18
CA LEU A 585 16.47 -14.83 1.57
C LEU A 585 17.00 -15.66 0.40
N GLU A 586 16.09 -16.18 -0.43
CA GLU A 586 16.45 -16.92 -1.64
C GLU A 586 17.21 -16.02 -2.62
N GLU A 587 16.63 -14.90 -3.05
CA GLU A 587 17.25 -13.96 -4.00
C GLU A 587 18.62 -13.47 -3.51
N ARG A 588 18.75 -13.26 -2.19
CA ARG A 588 19.98 -12.80 -1.57
C ARG A 588 21.13 -13.79 -1.65
N TYR A 589 20.87 -15.10 -1.56
CA TYR A 589 21.95 -16.11 -1.44
C TYR A 589 21.99 -17.16 -2.56
N VAL A 590 20.95 -17.29 -3.39
CA VAL A 590 20.83 -18.32 -4.44
C VAL A 590 21.91 -18.21 -5.53
N GLN A 591 22.40 -17.00 -5.82
CA GLN A 591 23.47 -16.75 -6.79
C GLN A 591 24.76 -16.31 -6.07
N PRO A 592 25.76 -17.21 -5.91
CA PRO A 592 27.03 -16.88 -5.28
C PRO A 592 27.91 -15.99 -6.17
N LEU A 593 28.76 -15.17 -5.57
CA LEU A 593 29.66 -14.26 -6.30
C LEU A 593 30.51 -14.98 -7.37
N PRO A 594 31.15 -16.16 -7.11
CA PRO A 594 31.94 -16.85 -8.13
C PRO A 594 31.13 -17.32 -9.34
N GLU A 595 29.83 -17.61 -9.17
CA GLU A 595 28.96 -17.95 -10.30
C GLU A 595 28.67 -16.71 -11.14
N LEU A 596 28.38 -15.58 -10.50
CA LEU A 596 28.16 -14.29 -11.17
C LEU A 596 29.43 -13.83 -11.90
N GLU A 597 30.61 -13.94 -11.28
CA GLU A 597 31.90 -13.66 -11.92
C GLU A 597 32.12 -14.52 -13.16
N ARG A 598 31.74 -15.81 -13.11
CA ARG A 598 31.82 -16.71 -14.27
C ARG A 598 30.86 -16.30 -15.37
N LYS A 599 29.62 -15.93 -15.03
CA LYS A 599 28.61 -15.43 -15.99
C LYS A 599 29.12 -14.16 -16.67
N VAL A 600 29.57 -13.18 -15.89
CA VAL A 600 30.21 -11.95 -16.41
C VAL A 600 31.38 -12.30 -17.32
N ALA A 601 32.31 -13.16 -16.89
CA ALA A 601 33.47 -13.52 -17.72
C ALA A 601 33.08 -14.19 -19.05
N VAL A 602 32.06 -15.06 -19.05
CA VAL A 602 31.54 -15.71 -20.25
C VAL A 602 30.93 -14.67 -21.19
N TYR A 603 30.01 -13.84 -20.71
CA TYR A 603 29.34 -12.85 -21.54
C TYR A 603 30.29 -11.73 -22.01
N SER A 604 31.14 -11.19 -21.13
CA SER A 604 32.21 -10.24 -21.52
C SER A 604 33.16 -10.80 -22.57
N THR A 605 33.42 -12.12 -22.58
CA THR A 605 34.25 -12.72 -23.62
C THR A 605 33.52 -12.76 -24.95
N ARG A 606 32.25 -13.19 -24.96
CA ARG A 606 31.42 -13.20 -26.17
C ARG A 606 31.25 -11.80 -26.74
N VAL A 607 30.90 -10.82 -25.91
CA VAL A 607 30.77 -9.42 -26.34
C VAL A 607 32.09 -8.87 -26.87
N ARG A 608 33.23 -9.17 -26.23
CA ARG A 608 34.55 -8.77 -26.76
C ARG A 608 34.87 -9.43 -28.10
N GLU A 609 34.50 -10.69 -28.31
CA GLU A 609 34.67 -11.36 -29.60
C GLU A 609 33.79 -10.73 -30.69
N HIS A 610 32.56 -10.37 -30.35
CA HIS A 610 31.66 -9.60 -31.23
C HIS A 610 32.26 -8.23 -31.56
N LEU A 611 32.71 -7.48 -30.55
CA LEU A 611 33.34 -6.17 -30.75
C LEU A 611 34.62 -6.24 -31.57
N LYS A 612 35.45 -7.29 -31.44
CA LYS A 612 36.63 -7.48 -32.32
C LYS A 612 36.25 -7.70 -33.78
N LYS A 613 35.19 -8.48 -34.04
CA LYS A 613 34.65 -8.67 -35.39
C LYS A 613 34.14 -7.33 -35.95
N ILE A 614 33.56 -6.50 -35.10
CA ILE A 614 33.05 -5.18 -35.46
C ILE A 614 34.19 -4.15 -35.68
N ASP A 615 35.20 -4.13 -34.81
CA ASP A 615 36.35 -3.22 -34.90
C ASP A 615 37.21 -3.45 -36.14
N ALA A 616 37.24 -4.69 -36.65
CA ALA A 616 37.84 -5.01 -37.95
C ALA A 616 37.20 -4.21 -39.12
N ILE A 617 36.06 -3.56 -38.90
CA ILE A 617 35.31 -2.72 -39.86
C ILE A 617 35.66 -1.22 -39.72
N GLY A 618 36.28 -0.80 -38.59
CA GLY A 618 36.76 0.56 -38.33
C GLY A 618 35.90 1.38 -37.34
N HIS A 619 36.52 1.90 -36.27
CA HIS A 619 35.86 2.47 -35.07
C HIS A 619 34.99 3.74 -35.26
N ASN A 620 35.14 4.51 -36.35
CA ASN A 620 34.45 5.80 -36.52
C ASN A 620 33.00 5.71 -37.07
N LYS A 621 32.39 4.51 -37.10
CA LYS A 621 31.07 4.29 -37.75
C LYS A 621 30.05 3.51 -36.90
N PHE A 622 30.34 3.19 -35.64
CA PHE A 622 29.56 2.19 -34.91
C PHE A 622 28.56 2.79 -33.89
N THR A 623 27.29 2.42 -34.05
CA THR A 623 26.23 2.48 -33.02
C THR A 623 25.45 1.16 -33.09
N GLY A 624 24.77 0.69 -32.04
CA GLY A 624 23.92 -0.52 -32.14
C GLY A 624 22.88 -0.42 -33.27
N GLU A 625 22.39 0.80 -33.49
CA GLU A 625 21.52 1.19 -34.61
C GLU A 625 22.19 1.01 -35.99
N SER A 626 23.51 1.12 -36.11
CA SER A 626 24.23 0.94 -37.38
C SER A 626 24.28 -0.53 -37.83
N LEU A 627 24.16 -1.50 -36.91
CA LEU A 627 24.00 -2.92 -37.22
C LEU A 627 22.58 -3.23 -37.72
N LEU A 628 21.55 -2.70 -37.05
CA LEU A 628 20.13 -2.91 -37.41
C LEU A 628 19.68 -2.12 -38.65
N THR A 629 20.55 -1.29 -39.22
CA THR A 629 20.27 -0.50 -40.44
C THR A 629 21.16 -0.89 -41.62
N GLY A 630 21.99 -1.93 -41.50
CA GLY A 630 22.94 -2.36 -42.53
C GLY A 630 24.08 -1.37 -42.82
N LYS A 631 24.14 -0.23 -42.11
CA LYS A 631 25.21 0.78 -42.26
C LYS A 631 26.58 0.24 -41.85
N THR A 632 26.61 -0.77 -40.98
CA THR A 632 27.78 -1.55 -40.59
C THR A 632 27.42 -3.03 -40.66
N ARG A 633 28.25 -3.87 -41.29
CA ARG A 633 27.95 -5.31 -41.50
C ARG A 633 28.97 -6.22 -40.86
N LEU A 634 28.51 -7.31 -40.26
CA LEU A 634 29.40 -8.30 -39.65
C LEU A 634 30.31 -8.94 -40.71
N PRO A 635 31.59 -9.25 -40.38
CA PRO A 635 32.50 -9.86 -41.34
C PRO A 635 31.98 -11.21 -41.85
N GLY A 636 32.05 -11.42 -43.17
CA GLY A 636 31.62 -12.67 -43.82
C GLY A 636 30.23 -12.60 -44.47
N PHE A 637 29.48 -11.52 -44.24
CA PHE A 637 28.20 -11.28 -44.89
C PHE A 637 28.32 -10.23 -46.01
N SER A 638 27.62 -10.46 -47.11
CA SER A 638 27.53 -9.59 -48.29
C SER A 638 26.09 -9.62 -48.84
N GLY A 639 25.73 -8.78 -49.82
CA GLY A 639 24.36 -8.62 -50.31
C GLY A 639 23.71 -7.28 -49.94
N GLU A 640 22.50 -7.02 -50.41
CA GLU A 640 21.77 -5.81 -50.04
C GLU A 640 20.94 -6.05 -48.77
N TRP A 641 20.59 -4.95 -48.08
CA TRP A 641 19.54 -4.97 -47.07
C TRP A 641 18.30 -4.38 -47.71
N GLU A 642 17.17 -5.04 -47.56
CA GLU A 642 15.89 -4.55 -48.07
C GLU A 642 15.10 -3.87 -46.96
N THR A 643 14.51 -2.72 -47.26
CA THR A 643 13.50 -2.12 -46.38
C THR A 643 12.19 -2.84 -46.63
N MET A 644 11.75 -3.60 -45.63
CA MET A 644 10.52 -4.38 -45.68
C MET A 644 9.52 -3.85 -44.67
N LYS A 645 8.23 -3.99 -44.97
CA LYS A 645 7.15 -3.73 -44.04
C LYS A 645 7.05 -4.89 -43.04
N LEU A 646 6.71 -4.59 -41.79
CA LEU A 646 6.62 -5.61 -40.73
C LEU A 646 5.67 -6.76 -41.08
N GLY A 647 4.55 -6.48 -41.76
CA GLY A 647 3.61 -7.52 -42.22
C GLY A 647 4.17 -8.46 -43.30
N GLU A 648 5.28 -8.09 -43.96
CA GLU A 648 5.96 -8.97 -44.92
C GLU A 648 6.80 -10.03 -44.21
N VAL A 649 7.32 -9.73 -43.02
CA VAL A 649 8.28 -10.58 -42.29
C VAL A 649 7.72 -11.27 -41.05
N ALA A 650 6.55 -10.85 -40.58
CA ALA A 650 5.92 -11.35 -39.35
C ALA A 650 4.43 -11.62 -39.55
N ASP A 651 3.95 -12.65 -38.86
CA ASP A 651 2.54 -12.97 -38.70
C ASP A 651 2.05 -12.39 -37.36
N CYS A 652 0.81 -11.89 -37.35
CA CYS A 652 0.14 -11.40 -36.14
C CYS A 652 -0.84 -12.46 -35.62
N LEU A 653 -0.65 -12.87 -34.37
CA LEU A 653 -1.39 -13.93 -33.68
C LEU A 653 -2.39 -13.36 -32.66
N ASP A 654 -2.88 -12.15 -32.89
CA ASP A 654 -3.78 -11.42 -31.97
C ASP A 654 -5.07 -12.17 -31.64
N ASN A 655 -5.46 -13.14 -32.47
CA ASN A 655 -6.61 -14.01 -32.27
C ASN A 655 -6.47 -14.95 -31.04
N VAL A 656 -5.29 -15.07 -30.43
CA VAL A 656 -5.06 -15.88 -29.22
C VAL A 656 -5.19 -15.08 -27.92
N ARG A 657 -5.36 -13.76 -28.00
CA ARG A 657 -5.41 -12.87 -26.83
C ARG A 657 -6.73 -13.03 -26.08
N ILE A 658 -6.67 -13.10 -24.76
CA ILE A 658 -7.85 -13.18 -23.90
C ILE A 658 -7.68 -12.18 -22.76
N PRO A 659 -8.46 -11.09 -22.67
CA PRO A 659 -8.37 -10.17 -21.54
C PRO A 659 -8.93 -10.83 -20.28
N LEU A 660 -8.31 -10.51 -19.14
CA LEU A 660 -8.78 -10.91 -17.82
C LEU A 660 -8.85 -9.65 -16.96
N ASN A 661 -9.95 -9.47 -16.23
CA ASN A 661 -10.04 -8.41 -15.23
C ASN A 661 -9.25 -8.76 -13.96
N GLU A 662 -9.11 -7.81 -13.04
CA GLU A 662 -8.32 -7.97 -11.82
C GLU A 662 -8.83 -9.12 -10.93
N THR A 663 -10.16 -9.24 -10.77
CA THR A 663 -10.78 -10.31 -9.99
C THR A 663 -10.56 -11.68 -10.61
N GLN A 664 -10.67 -11.80 -11.94
CA GLN A 664 -10.39 -13.04 -12.66
C GLN A 664 -8.93 -13.47 -12.50
N ARG A 665 -7.97 -12.53 -12.63
CA ARG A 665 -6.55 -12.82 -12.41
C ARG A 665 -6.25 -13.22 -10.96
N ALA A 666 -6.90 -12.58 -9.99
CA ALA A 666 -6.77 -12.95 -8.59
C ALA A 666 -7.29 -14.38 -8.31
N ASN A 667 -8.34 -14.80 -9.01
CA ASN A 667 -8.90 -16.16 -8.90
C ASN A 667 -8.13 -17.22 -9.70
N MET A 668 -7.34 -16.80 -10.68
CA MET A 668 -6.58 -17.68 -11.57
C MET A 668 -5.09 -17.72 -11.23
N GLN A 669 -4.65 -17.33 -10.03
CA GLN A 669 -3.22 -17.27 -9.70
C GLN A 669 -2.49 -18.60 -9.95
N GLY A 670 -1.35 -18.55 -10.63
CA GLY A 670 -0.54 -19.72 -10.96
C GLY A 670 0.83 -19.37 -11.55
N PRO A 671 1.51 -20.28 -12.27
CA PRO A 671 2.91 -20.10 -12.66
C PRO A 671 3.13 -19.44 -14.03
N TYR A 672 2.08 -19.20 -14.83
CA TYR A 672 2.21 -18.74 -16.21
C TYR A 672 2.10 -17.21 -16.31
N PRO A 673 3.02 -16.51 -17.00
CA PRO A 673 2.97 -15.06 -17.12
C PRO A 673 1.70 -14.55 -17.81
N TYR A 674 1.05 -13.57 -17.19
CA TYR A 674 0.00 -12.75 -17.78
C TYR A 674 0.62 -11.45 -18.31
N CYS A 675 0.61 -11.28 -19.63
CA CYS A 675 1.32 -10.22 -20.32
C CYS A 675 0.38 -9.15 -20.90
N GLY A 676 0.81 -7.89 -20.89
CA GLY A 676 0.14 -6.78 -21.58
C GLY A 676 1.14 -5.83 -22.24
N ALA A 677 0.77 -4.57 -22.42
CA ALA A 677 1.55 -3.57 -23.17
C ALA A 677 3.01 -3.43 -22.73
N ASN A 678 3.28 -3.60 -21.44
CA ASN A 678 4.59 -3.37 -20.83
C ASN A 678 5.25 -4.66 -20.32
N GLY A 679 4.99 -5.79 -20.98
CA GLY A 679 5.52 -7.10 -20.60
C GLY A 679 4.65 -7.83 -19.58
N VAL A 680 5.27 -8.55 -18.64
CA VAL A 680 4.56 -9.35 -17.63
C VAL A 680 3.92 -8.44 -16.58
N LEU A 681 2.61 -8.61 -16.38
CA LEU A 681 1.78 -7.86 -15.42
C LEU A 681 1.44 -8.68 -14.18
N ASP A 682 1.21 -9.98 -14.33
CA ASP A 682 0.75 -10.89 -13.27
C ASP A 682 1.09 -12.34 -13.64
N TYR A 683 0.68 -13.32 -12.84
CA TYR A 683 0.81 -14.74 -13.14
C TYR A 683 -0.50 -15.52 -12.92
N VAL A 684 -0.83 -16.39 -13.87
CA VAL A 684 -2.07 -17.17 -13.91
C VAL A 684 -1.82 -18.68 -14.03
N ASN A 685 -2.83 -19.49 -13.75
CA ASN A 685 -2.78 -20.95 -13.65
C ASN A 685 -3.06 -21.68 -14.95
N ASP A 686 -3.34 -20.94 -16.02
CA ASP A 686 -3.57 -21.44 -17.36
C ASP A 686 -2.88 -20.55 -18.40
N TYR A 687 -2.87 -20.94 -19.67
CA TYR A 687 -2.15 -20.23 -20.74
C TYR A 687 -2.90 -20.28 -22.06
N VAL A 688 -2.72 -19.26 -22.90
CA VAL A 688 -3.36 -19.18 -24.24
C VAL A 688 -2.38 -19.49 -25.37
N LEU A 689 -1.08 -19.44 -25.09
CA LEU A 689 -0.02 -19.65 -26.06
C LEU A 689 1.16 -20.37 -25.40
N ASP A 690 1.81 -21.28 -26.14
CA ASP A 690 3.06 -21.95 -25.75
C ASP A 690 4.04 -21.89 -26.94
N ASP A 691 4.70 -20.74 -27.11
CA ASP A 691 5.57 -20.46 -28.25
C ASP A 691 6.59 -19.34 -27.93
N ASP A 692 7.55 -19.10 -28.83
CA ASP A 692 8.47 -17.96 -28.82
C ASP A 692 7.92 -16.82 -29.69
N VAL A 693 7.48 -15.73 -29.04
CA VAL A 693 6.77 -14.61 -29.67
C VAL A 693 7.34 -13.26 -29.23
N ILE A 694 7.04 -12.22 -30.00
CA ILE A 694 7.29 -10.82 -29.64
C ILE A 694 5.96 -10.17 -29.29
N LEU A 695 5.89 -9.55 -28.13
CA LEU A 695 4.78 -8.72 -27.71
C LEU A 695 5.15 -7.27 -27.97
N ILE A 696 4.41 -6.55 -28.81
CA ILE A 696 4.59 -5.11 -29.03
C ILE A 696 3.38 -4.37 -28.45
N ALA A 697 3.60 -3.27 -27.75
CA ALA A 697 2.52 -2.53 -27.11
C ALA A 697 1.51 -2.01 -28.15
N GLU A 698 0.23 -2.34 -27.95
CA GLU A 698 -0.89 -1.82 -28.76
C GLU A 698 -1.32 -0.44 -28.21
N ASP A 699 -1.57 -0.35 -26.90
CA ASP A 699 -1.92 0.89 -26.20
C ASP A 699 -1.34 0.95 -24.76
N GLY A 700 -1.07 2.16 -24.26
CA GLY A 700 -0.46 2.32 -22.92
C GLY A 700 0.99 1.83 -22.80
N GLY A 701 1.67 1.64 -23.94
CA GLY A 701 3.11 1.44 -24.01
C GLY A 701 3.91 2.73 -23.84
N TYR A 702 5.22 2.60 -23.65
CA TYR A 702 6.16 3.71 -23.49
C TYR A 702 6.60 4.32 -24.83
N PHE A 703 5.64 4.71 -25.66
CA PHE A 703 5.88 5.05 -27.07
C PHE A 703 6.79 6.28 -27.28
N ASP A 704 6.69 7.29 -26.42
CA ASP A 704 7.49 8.51 -26.45
C ASP A 704 8.83 8.37 -25.71
N GLU A 705 8.97 7.35 -24.86
CA GLU A 705 10.19 6.99 -24.12
C GLU A 705 10.94 5.81 -24.77
N PHE A 706 10.65 5.49 -26.03
CA PHE A 706 11.16 4.28 -26.72
C PHE A 706 12.69 4.17 -26.77
N LEU A 707 13.45 5.23 -26.50
CA LEU A 707 14.92 5.20 -26.44
C LEU A 707 15.47 4.60 -25.13
N THR A 708 14.72 4.74 -24.03
CA THR A 708 15.12 4.32 -22.70
C THR A 708 14.25 3.18 -22.16
N ARG A 709 13.05 3.00 -22.72
CA ARG A 709 12.10 1.98 -22.30
C ARG A 709 11.72 1.11 -23.50
N PRO A 710 11.66 -0.22 -23.32
CA PRO A 710 11.27 -1.12 -24.40
C PRO A 710 9.79 -0.94 -24.75
N ILE A 711 9.48 -0.95 -26.05
CA ILE A 711 8.11 -0.97 -26.58
C ILE A 711 7.70 -2.37 -27.09
N ALA A 712 8.66 -3.29 -27.16
CA ALA A 712 8.44 -4.69 -27.49
C ALA A 712 9.18 -5.60 -26.50
N TYR A 713 8.64 -6.79 -26.26
CA TYR A 713 9.12 -7.76 -25.28
C TYR A 713 9.13 -9.15 -25.93
N ARG A 714 10.20 -9.93 -25.75
CA ARG A 714 10.24 -11.31 -26.25
C ARG A 714 9.83 -12.28 -25.15
N MET A 715 8.86 -13.14 -25.44
CA MET A 715 8.33 -14.15 -24.52
C MET A 715 8.51 -15.54 -25.12
N SER A 716 8.88 -16.51 -24.30
CA SER A 716 9.03 -17.90 -24.74
C SER A 716 8.37 -18.86 -23.76
N GLY A 717 7.63 -19.82 -24.31
CA GLY A 717 6.91 -20.84 -23.55
C GLY A 717 5.45 -20.43 -23.26
N LYS A 718 4.89 -21.01 -22.19
CA LYS A 718 3.49 -20.85 -21.80
C LYS A 718 3.20 -19.46 -21.26
N ILE A 719 2.37 -18.69 -21.96
CA ILE A 719 1.96 -17.34 -21.58
C ILE A 719 0.46 -17.12 -21.79
N TRP A 720 -0.08 -16.15 -21.04
CA TRP A 720 -1.40 -15.58 -21.25
C TRP A 720 -1.25 -14.13 -21.72
N VAL A 721 -1.88 -13.74 -22.83
CA VAL A 721 -1.71 -12.38 -23.40
C VAL A 721 -3.02 -11.61 -23.38
N ASN A 722 -2.97 -10.38 -22.86
CA ASN A 722 -4.05 -9.39 -22.84
C ASN A 722 -4.15 -8.67 -24.21
N ASN A 723 -5.29 -8.03 -24.49
CA ASN A 723 -5.52 -7.23 -25.70
C ASN A 723 -4.66 -5.96 -25.82
N HIS A 724 -3.99 -5.49 -24.77
CA HIS A 724 -3.11 -4.30 -24.80
C HIS A 724 -1.74 -4.54 -25.46
N ALA A 725 -1.48 -5.73 -25.98
CA ALA A 725 -0.27 -6.05 -26.74
C ALA A 725 -0.62 -6.82 -28.01
N HIS A 726 0.09 -6.54 -29.10
CA HIS A 726 0.07 -7.40 -30.29
C HIS A 726 1.01 -8.58 -30.12
N VAL A 727 0.63 -9.75 -30.65
CA VAL A 727 1.44 -10.97 -30.62
C VAL A 727 2.04 -11.22 -31.99
N LEU A 728 3.37 -11.13 -32.12
CA LEU A 728 4.09 -11.28 -33.38
C LEU A 728 4.94 -12.54 -33.42
N LYS A 729 4.87 -13.26 -34.54
CA LYS A 729 5.71 -14.40 -34.88
C LYS A 729 6.45 -14.12 -36.18
N ALA A 730 7.77 -14.29 -36.21
CA ALA A 730 8.54 -14.17 -37.43
C ALA A 730 8.14 -15.29 -38.41
N LYS A 731 8.00 -14.94 -39.69
CA LYS A 731 7.77 -15.92 -40.77
C LYS A 731 9.00 -16.82 -40.93
N PRO A 732 8.87 -18.01 -41.55
CA PRO A 732 9.92 -19.04 -41.56
C PRO A 732 11.30 -18.60 -42.07
N ASP A 733 11.35 -17.60 -42.96
CA ASP A 733 12.59 -17.11 -43.57
C ASP A 733 13.28 -15.99 -42.76
N TYR A 734 12.70 -15.59 -41.61
CA TYR A 734 13.20 -14.51 -40.76
C TYR A 734 13.49 -14.98 -39.33
N ASP A 735 14.46 -14.36 -38.68
CA ASP A 735 14.84 -14.69 -37.31
C ASP A 735 14.01 -13.90 -36.28
N GLN A 736 13.39 -14.62 -35.33
CA GLN A 736 12.59 -14.02 -34.25
C GLN A 736 13.40 -13.06 -33.38
N GLY A 737 14.67 -13.36 -33.08
CA GLY A 737 15.52 -12.51 -32.26
C GLY A 737 15.90 -11.22 -32.97
N PHE A 738 16.25 -11.31 -34.26
CA PHE A 738 16.54 -10.13 -35.08
C PHE A 738 15.34 -9.20 -35.16
N LEU A 739 14.14 -9.78 -35.37
CA LEU A 739 12.91 -9.01 -35.42
C LEU A 739 12.63 -8.31 -34.08
N TYR A 740 12.82 -9.00 -32.95
CA TYR A 740 12.70 -8.39 -31.62
C TYR A 740 13.62 -7.17 -31.46
N TYR A 741 14.91 -7.31 -31.76
CA TYR A 741 15.87 -6.23 -31.61
C TYR A 741 15.63 -5.07 -32.59
N SER A 742 15.00 -5.34 -33.73
CA SER A 742 14.56 -4.30 -34.67
C SER A 742 13.36 -3.50 -34.17
N LEU A 743 12.61 -4.03 -33.19
CA LEU A 743 11.37 -3.45 -32.67
C LEU A 743 11.50 -2.86 -31.26
N VAL A 744 12.30 -3.45 -30.37
CA VAL A 744 12.37 -3.12 -28.93
C VAL A 744 12.52 -1.62 -28.63
N HIS A 745 13.29 -0.91 -29.45
CA HIS A 745 13.51 0.55 -29.36
C HIS A 745 13.21 1.26 -30.69
N LYS A 746 12.26 0.74 -31.48
CA LYS A 746 11.85 1.35 -32.75
C LYS A 746 11.03 2.61 -32.49
N ASN A 747 11.33 3.69 -33.20
CA ASN A 747 10.45 4.85 -33.21
C ASN A 747 9.17 4.50 -33.98
N ILE A 748 8.11 4.11 -33.26
CA ILE A 748 6.80 3.82 -33.85
C ILE A 748 5.84 5.01 -33.80
N MET A 749 6.26 6.15 -33.23
CA MET A 749 5.43 7.36 -33.15
C MET A 749 4.78 7.79 -34.47
N PRO A 750 5.45 7.66 -35.64
CA PRO A 750 4.82 7.98 -36.93
C PRO A 750 3.64 7.07 -37.32
N TYR A 751 3.54 5.88 -36.72
CA TYR A 751 2.52 4.87 -37.00
C TYR A 751 1.41 4.84 -35.95
N LEU A 752 1.49 5.70 -34.93
CA LEU A 752 0.46 5.77 -33.89
C LEU A 752 -0.75 6.55 -34.38
N SER A 753 -1.92 6.05 -34.01
CA SER A 753 -3.23 6.64 -34.25
C SER A 753 -3.94 6.92 -32.92
N GLY A 754 -5.02 7.71 -32.95
CA GLY A 754 -5.85 8.01 -31.76
C GLY A 754 -5.57 9.37 -31.12
N GLY A 755 -6.63 10.14 -30.85
CA GLY A 755 -6.53 11.54 -30.39
C GLY A 755 -6.14 11.70 -28.91
N THR A 756 -6.79 10.97 -27.99
CA THR A 756 -6.58 11.15 -26.54
C THR A 756 -5.64 10.10 -25.92
N ARG A 757 -5.53 8.92 -26.52
CA ARG A 757 -4.60 7.84 -26.14
C ARG A 757 -3.94 7.35 -27.41
N ALA A 758 -2.61 7.42 -27.45
CA ALA A 758 -1.84 6.91 -28.58
C ALA A 758 -2.00 5.38 -28.65
N LYS A 759 -2.25 4.88 -29.85
CA LYS A 759 -2.51 3.47 -30.13
C LYS A 759 -1.83 3.05 -31.42
N LEU A 760 -1.09 1.94 -31.39
CA LEU A 760 -0.59 1.27 -32.57
C LEU A 760 -1.64 0.24 -32.97
N ASN A 761 -2.30 0.41 -34.12
CA ASN A 761 -3.23 -0.61 -34.61
C ASN A 761 -2.52 -1.64 -35.49
N LYS A 762 -3.13 -2.81 -35.70
CA LYS A 762 -2.54 -3.90 -36.50
C LYS A 762 -2.16 -3.48 -37.93
N PHE A 763 -2.98 -2.66 -38.58
CA PHE A 763 -2.72 -2.21 -39.95
C PHE A 763 -1.51 -1.27 -40.03
N GLU A 764 -1.44 -0.27 -39.15
CA GLU A 764 -0.30 0.66 -39.04
C GLU A 764 0.96 -0.05 -38.52
N MET A 765 0.81 -1.02 -37.60
CA MET A 765 1.89 -1.90 -37.15
C MET A 765 2.52 -2.62 -38.35
N PHE A 766 1.72 -3.19 -39.25
CA PHE A 766 2.24 -3.86 -40.43
C PHE A 766 2.95 -2.95 -41.41
N LYS A 767 2.70 -1.63 -41.40
CA LYS A 767 3.45 -0.66 -42.20
C LYS A 767 4.80 -0.26 -41.61
N ILE A 768 5.10 -0.65 -40.36
CA ILE A 768 6.39 -0.34 -39.74
C ILE A 768 7.52 -0.86 -40.62
N GLU A 769 8.37 0.06 -41.08
CA GLU A 769 9.49 -0.28 -41.95
C GLU A 769 10.66 -0.78 -41.11
N ILE A 770 11.18 -1.95 -41.43
CA ILE A 770 12.40 -2.50 -40.85
C ILE A 770 13.39 -2.82 -41.97
N ASN A 771 14.68 -2.63 -41.70
CA ASN A 771 15.72 -3.01 -42.65
C ASN A 771 16.13 -4.44 -42.33
N VAL A 772 16.06 -5.32 -43.32
CA VAL A 772 16.26 -6.75 -43.13
C VAL A 772 17.31 -7.25 -44.12
N PRO A 773 18.33 -7.99 -43.65
CA PRO A 773 19.24 -8.68 -44.57
C PRO A 773 18.57 -9.94 -45.15
N ASP A 774 18.80 -10.16 -46.45
CA ASP A 774 18.30 -11.35 -47.17
C ASP A 774 18.87 -12.66 -46.62
N ASP A 775 20.02 -12.61 -45.91
CA ASP A 775 20.64 -13.76 -45.27
C ASP A 775 20.17 -13.90 -43.81
N ILE A 776 19.33 -14.90 -43.55
CA ILE A 776 18.89 -15.28 -42.19
C ILE A 776 20.07 -15.60 -41.25
N GLY A 777 21.21 -16.04 -41.80
CA GLY A 777 22.46 -16.23 -41.06
C GLY A 777 23.01 -14.92 -40.50
N GLU A 778 22.89 -13.82 -41.24
CA GLU A 778 23.26 -12.48 -40.76
C GLU A 778 22.27 -11.99 -39.68
N GLN A 779 20.96 -12.22 -39.88
CA GLN A 779 19.94 -11.88 -38.89
C GLN A 779 20.23 -12.56 -37.54
N ARG A 780 20.46 -13.88 -37.55
CA ARG A 780 20.84 -14.68 -36.37
C ARG A 780 22.12 -14.17 -35.72
N ALA A 781 23.13 -13.81 -36.52
CA ALA A 781 24.38 -13.29 -36.01
C ALA A 781 24.20 -11.96 -35.29
N ILE A 782 23.39 -11.05 -35.83
CA ILE A 782 23.07 -9.76 -35.20
C ILE A 782 22.29 -9.96 -33.90
N ALA A 783 21.26 -10.81 -33.92
CA ALA A 783 20.48 -11.13 -32.74
C ALA A 783 21.34 -11.75 -31.61
N ALA A 784 22.28 -12.63 -31.98
CA ALA A 784 23.23 -13.21 -31.04
C ALA A 784 24.16 -12.16 -30.41
N VAL A 785 24.64 -11.18 -31.18
CA VAL A 785 25.47 -10.08 -30.66
C VAL A 785 24.70 -9.29 -29.61
N LEU A 786 23.49 -8.85 -29.93
CA LEU A 786 22.69 -8.00 -29.04
C LEU A 786 22.22 -8.75 -27.78
N SER A 787 21.81 -10.01 -27.92
CA SER A 787 21.42 -10.84 -26.77
C SER A 787 22.57 -11.20 -25.84
N ASP A 788 23.78 -11.44 -26.36
CA ASP A 788 24.97 -11.60 -25.52
C ASP A 788 25.31 -10.30 -24.76
N MET A 789 25.04 -9.12 -25.34
CA MET A 789 25.22 -7.82 -24.67
C MET A 789 24.21 -7.60 -23.54
N ASP A 790 22.92 -7.87 -23.79
CA ASP A 790 21.88 -7.80 -22.74
C ASP A 790 22.19 -8.75 -21.59
N ALA A 791 22.62 -9.98 -21.91
CA ALA A 791 23.02 -10.96 -20.90
C ALA A 791 24.26 -10.51 -20.10
N GLU A 792 25.23 -9.82 -20.73
CA GLU A 792 26.35 -9.20 -20.01
C GLU A 792 25.88 -8.11 -19.06
N ILE A 793 24.98 -7.22 -19.50
CA ILE A 793 24.43 -6.13 -18.69
C ILE A 793 23.74 -6.70 -17.43
N ILE A 794 22.84 -7.67 -17.60
CA ILE A 794 22.13 -8.31 -16.49
C ILE A 794 23.11 -8.96 -15.52
N ALA A 795 24.10 -9.70 -16.03
CA ALA A 795 25.10 -10.35 -15.18
C ALA A 795 25.96 -9.34 -14.40
N LEU A 796 26.30 -8.20 -15.01
CA LEU A 796 27.05 -7.12 -14.36
C LEU A 796 26.23 -6.41 -13.28
N GLU A 797 24.94 -6.18 -13.50
CA GLU A 797 24.03 -5.61 -12.50
C GLU A 797 23.90 -6.52 -11.28
N GLN A 798 23.65 -7.81 -11.51
CA GLN A 798 23.60 -8.81 -10.45
C GLN A 798 24.92 -8.89 -9.67
N HIS A 799 26.06 -8.85 -10.38
CA HIS A 799 27.38 -8.83 -9.75
C HIS A 799 27.60 -7.56 -8.91
N ARG A 800 27.20 -6.38 -9.40
CA ARG A 800 27.26 -5.11 -8.66
C ARG A 800 26.47 -5.21 -7.36
N ASP A 801 25.23 -5.68 -7.44
CA ASP A 801 24.32 -5.74 -6.30
C ASP A 801 24.83 -6.76 -5.26
N LYS A 802 25.35 -7.91 -5.72
CA LYS A 802 26.04 -8.87 -4.85
C LYS A 802 27.25 -8.26 -4.13
N THR A 803 28.05 -7.46 -4.84
CA THR A 803 29.23 -6.80 -4.28
C THR A 803 28.85 -5.76 -3.23
N ILE A 804 27.74 -5.04 -3.42
CA ILE A 804 27.18 -4.10 -2.43
C ILE A 804 26.79 -4.85 -1.15
N ALA A 805 26.09 -5.98 -1.27
CA ALA A 805 25.69 -6.81 -0.14
C ALA A 805 26.90 -7.38 0.63
N ILE A 806 27.91 -7.88 -0.09
CA ILE A 806 29.18 -8.34 0.51
C ILE A 806 29.88 -7.21 1.25
N LYS A 807 29.96 -6.01 0.65
CA LYS A 807 30.54 -4.83 1.32
C LYS A 807 29.81 -4.53 2.63
N GLN A 808 28.48 -4.59 2.64
CA GLN A 808 27.68 -4.39 3.86
C GLN A 808 28.02 -5.46 4.92
N GLY A 809 28.04 -6.75 4.55
CA GLY A 809 28.47 -7.82 5.47
C GLY A 809 29.89 -7.66 5.99
N MET A 810 30.83 -7.22 5.15
CA MET A 810 32.20 -6.92 5.57
C MET A 810 32.24 -5.78 6.59
N MET A 811 31.45 -4.72 6.38
CA MET A 811 31.33 -3.62 7.34
C MET A 811 30.78 -4.13 8.68
N GLN A 812 29.72 -4.95 8.64
CA GLN A 812 29.11 -5.55 9.83
C GLN A 812 30.10 -6.42 10.61
N GLN A 813 31.01 -7.15 9.95
CA GLN A 813 31.99 -7.99 10.64
C GLN A 813 33.25 -7.23 11.11
N LEU A 814 33.77 -6.30 10.31
CA LEU A 814 35.01 -5.59 10.60
C LEU A 814 34.81 -4.47 11.63
N LEU A 815 33.72 -3.69 11.52
CA LEU A 815 33.47 -2.55 12.40
C LEU A 815 32.95 -2.97 13.78
N THR A 816 32.35 -4.16 13.89
CA THR A 816 31.97 -4.75 15.18
C THR A 816 33.12 -5.53 15.82
N GLY A 817 34.23 -5.74 15.11
CA GLY A 817 35.38 -6.48 15.60
C GLY A 817 35.17 -8.00 15.69
N LYS A 818 34.09 -8.53 15.11
CA LYS A 818 33.87 -9.98 14.94
C LYS A 818 34.99 -10.63 14.12
N VAL A 819 35.52 -9.90 13.14
CA VAL A 819 36.71 -10.29 12.37
C VAL A 819 37.80 -9.25 12.56
N ARG A 820 39.03 -9.71 12.83
CA ARG A 820 40.24 -8.88 12.87
C ARG A 820 41.09 -9.20 11.65
N LEU A 821 41.49 -8.18 10.90
CA LEU A 821 42.44 -8.35 9.81
C LEU A 821 43.80 -8.75 10.40
N SER A 822 44.45 -9.77 9.84
CA SER A 822 45.81 -10.14 10.22
C SER A 822 46.80 -9.04 9.81
N GLU A 823 47.81 -8.75 10.63
CA GLU A 823 48.80 -7.67 10.44
C GLU A 823 49.64 -7.77 9.15
N SER A 824 49.53 -8.84 8.37
CA SER A 824 50.47 -9.18 7.30
C SER A 824 50.39 -8.34 6.01
N ARG A 825 49.54 -7.31 5.91
CA ARG A 825 49.44 -6.43 4.71
C ARG A 825 49.03 -4.98 5.00
N ILE A 826 49.57 -4.36 6.05
CA ILE A 826 49.65 -2.89 6.02
C ILE A 826 50.75 -2.56 5.01
N CYS A 827 50.37 -2.06 3.83
CA CYS A 827 51.31 -1.50 2.85
C CYS A 827 52.08 -0.37 3.54
N THR A 828 53.27 -0.66 4.02
CA THR A 828 54.28 0.33 4.35
C THR A 828 55.02 0.71 3.09
N ASP A 829 54.31 1.22 2.07
CA ASP A 829 54.97 1.94 0.98
C ASP A 829 55.05 3.41 1.36
N ASN A 830 55.96 3.66 2.30
CA ASN A 830 56.55 4.97 2.53
C ASN A 830 57.99 4.90 2.00
N THR A 831 58.13 4.88 0.67
CA THR A 831 59.38 5.17 -0.05
C THR A 831 59.06 5.65 -1.47
N ASP A 832 58.73 6.94 -1.61
CA ASP A 832 59.55 7.97 -2.28
C ASP A 832 58.80 9.32 -2.36
#